data_AF-A0A836VDH2-F1
#
_entry.id   AF-A0A836VDH2-F1
#
_cell.length_a   1.000
_cell.length_b   1.000
_cell.length_c   1.000
_cell.angle_alpha   90.00
_cell.angle_beta   90.00
_cell.angle_gamma   90.00
#
_symmetry.space_group_name_H-M   'P 1'
#
loop_
_entity.id
_entity.type
_entity.pdbx_description
1 polymer ?
#
loop_
_entity_poly.entity_id
_entity_poly.type
_entity_poly.pdbx_seq_one_letter_code
_entity_poly.pdbx_strand_id
1 'polypeptide(L)'
;MAAILRYGAADTPLDCSMVAQFGKRFVQAPPMDRRAIGNNSWSKQREAIDELLETGVALTESTRSLEGTVAEVAWTTDVGMTHRFLAAYGRSWFRFFNGDYRRAKATLRGILVDDPPKPLGRRLSILDRLIKGQQAQQTLKDPYHHQLGQSAFGSHWRGADSEWSGLRKITQWESECREANIPDNFRTIIAEVDDLVAVDALVKNIAKDLKLLFAEVQPLFKQLDLDLRQVFGTRDLRTVSLTELRSRLQAWRDDPEAVTKWIAYFTRWRRLEDHGMGPLAERLDQGVISAMESLDRFQMAYFEDLMREAFRRHPELASFDGVSHEQLLKKFRALDLERIALAKQEVALAHFQGLPTQGGDAGEVGILRREMKKKRRHLPLRKLLHQAGHAVQAVKPVFMMSPISVAQYLEPGVLDFDLLLIDEASQVRPVDSLGAVARARQMTVVGDDRQLPPTRFFSRVVGDESEATEDDDFQAGDMESILGLCEAQNMPQKMLQWHYRSRHHSLIAVSNREFYGDRLYVVPSPFNGGGDLGLRFRHIADGVFDRGGTRTNQKEAIAIADAVMEHARLYPDKTLGVGAFSVAQRDAILDELELRRRQAVELETFFATATAEPFFVKNLENIQGDERDVILISVGYAKDSSGYMAMSFGPLNNEGGERRLNVLITRARERCEVFSSITADDIDLNRTKARGAQALKTYLTYARSGFLDAVATATGSYDSEFERQVGQALVAQGFQVDAQIGVAGFFVDLGIVDSDQPGRYLLGIECDGAS
;
A
#
# COMPACT_ATOMS: atom_id res chain seq x y z
N MET A 1 57.18 -13.50 34.23
CA MET A 1 58.03 -12.30 34.13
C MET A 1 57.33 -11.04 34.65
N ALA A 2 56.14 -10.68 34.16
CA ALA A 2 55.40 -9.50 34.67
C ALA A 2 55.17 -9.55 36.19
N ALA A 3 54.75 -10.69 36.74
CA ALA A 3 54.60 -10.89 38.19
C ALA A 3 55.93 -10.72 38.97
N ILE A 4 57.05 -11.18 38.39
CA ILE A 4 58.39 -11.05 38.98
C ILE A 4 58.81 -9.58 39.00
N LEU A 5 58.52 -8.86 37.91
CA LEU A 5 58.85 -7.45 37.74
C LEU A 5 57.78 -6.50 38.28
N ARG A 6 56.73 -7.01 38.92
CA ARG A 6 55.53 -6.25 39.37
C ARG A 6 54.99 -5.28 38.31
N TYR A 7 55.13 -5.65 37.04
CA TYR A 7 54.52 -4.97 35.92
C TYR A 7 53.08 -5.47 35.80
N GLY A 8 52.15 -4.60 35.38
CA GLY A 8 50.73 -4.97 35.19
C GLY A 8 50.54 -6.18 34.27
N ALA A 9 49.30 -6.65 34.16
CA ALA A 9 48.98 -7.77 33.25
C ALA A 9 49.46 -7.44 31.83
N ALA A 10 50.42 -8.21 31.31
CA ALA A 10 50.92 -8.08 29.96
C ALA A 10 50.14 -9.02 29.05
N ASP A 11 49.22 -8.46 28.27
CA ASP A 11 48.31 -9.22 27.39
C ASP A 11 48.48 -8.86 25.92
N THR A 12 49.28 -7.84 25.57
CA THR A 12 49.61 -7.53 24.17
C THR A 12 51.08 -7.84 23.83
N PRO A 13 51.43 -8.07 22.55
CA PRO A 13 52.83 -8.15 22.12
C PRO A 13 53.67 -6.93 22.53
N LEU A 14 53.06 -5.74 22.53
CA LEU A 14 53.71 -4.51 23.00
C LEU A 14 54.03 -4.59 24.50
N ASP A 15 53.07 -5.02 25.32
CA ASP A 15 53.30 -5.21 26.77
C ASP A 15 54.38 -6.23 27.04
N CYS A 16 54.34 -7.38 26.36
CA CYS A 16 55.37 -8.41 26.47
C CYS A 16 56.76 -7.86 26.10
N SER A 17 56.86 -7.04 25.05
CA SER A 17 58.10 -6.37 24.66
C SER A 17 58.58 -5.37 25.72
N MET A 18 57.68 -4.59 26.31
CA MET A 18 58.02 -3.63 27.38
C MET A 18 58.53 -4.36 28.64
N VAL A 19 57.84 -5.43 29.07
CA VAL A 19 58.28 -6.25 30.21
C VAL A 19 59.64 -6.89 29.91
N ALA A 20 59.89 -7.34 28.69
CA ALA A 20 61.19 -7.90 28.28
C ALA A 20 62.31 -6.85 28.29
N GLN A 21 62.04 -5.64 27.83
CA GLN A 21 62.97 -4.52 27.92
C GLN A 21 63.29 -4.16 29.37
N PHE A 22 62.28 -4.18 30.25
CA PHE A 22 62.47 -3.96 31.68
C PHE A 22 63.37 -5.03 32.31
N GLY A 23 63.07 -6.32 32.06
CA GLY A 23 63.88 -7.43 32.55
C GLY A 23 65.33 -7.37 32.03
N LYS A 24 65.53 -7.00 30.76
CA LYS A 24 66.87 -6.85 30.17
C LYS A 24 67.71 -5.83 30.93
N ARG A 25 67.13 -4.71 31.36
CA ARG A 25 67.85 -3.67 32.12
C ARG A 25 68.27 -4.16 33.51
N PHE A 26 67.47 -5.03 34.14
CA PHE A 26 67.82 -5.63 35.43
C PHE A 26 68.93 -6.66 35.30
N VAL A 27 68.93 -7.45 34.23
CA VAL A 27 70.02 -8.39 33.91
C VAL A 27 71.33 -7.65 33.64
N GLN A 28 71.26 -6.42 33.12
CA GLN A 28 72.42 -5.56 32.85
C GLN A 28 72.90 -4.77 34.07
N ALA A 29 72.30 -4.97 35.25
CA ALA A 29 72.71 -4.28 36.47
C ALA A 29 74.17 -4.61 36.83
N PRO A 30 75.04 -3.62 37.10
CA PRO A 30 76.40 -3.87 37.54
C PRO A 30 76.43 -4.56 38.91
N PRO A 31 77.55 -5.18 39.32
CA PRO A 31 77.70 -5.69 40.68
C PRO A 31 77.41 -4.60 41.71
N MET A 32 76.37 -4.81 42.51
CA MET A 32 75.87 -3.85 43.49
C MET A 32 75.22 -4.55 44.69
N ASP A 33 75.11 -3.82 45.80
CA ASP A 33 74.24 -4.20 46.89
C ASP A 33 72.79 -3.86 46.55
N ARG A 34 72.03 -4.88 46.11
CA ARG A 34 70.64 -4.70 45.67
C ARG A 34 69.71 -4.24 46.78
N ARG A 35 70.05 -4.43 48.06
CA ARG A 35 69.25 -3.87 49.16
C ARG A 35 69.54 -2.38 49.36
N ALA A 36 70.78 -1.96 49.13
CA ALA A 36 71.18 -0.55 49.23
C ALA A 36 70.57 0.30 48.10
N ILE A 37 70.49 -0.22 46.87
CA ILE A 37 69.84 0.53 45.76
C ILE A 37 68.35 0.80 46.03
N GLY A 38 67.69 -0.08 46.78
CA GLY A 38 66.29 0.08 47.20
C GLY A 38 66.08 1.11 48.33
N ASN A 39 67.15 1.71 48.86
CA ASN A 39 67.06 2.70 49.93
C ASN A 39 66.49 4.04 49.42
N ASN A 40 65.70 4.72 50.27
CA ASN A 40 65.09 6.02 49.93
C ASN A 40 66.09 7.15 49.65
N SER A 41 67.36 7.00 50.02
CA SER A 41 68.43 7.95 49.69
C SER A 41 68.56 8.18 48.17
N TRP A 42 68.37 7.15 47.35
CA TRP A 42 68.41 7.28 45.89
C TRP A 42 67.31 8.16 45.30
N SER A 43 66.17 8.27 46.00
CA SER A 43 65.06 9.15 45.59
C SER A 43 65.16 10.53 46.24
N LYS A 44 65.58 10.63 47.50
CA LYS A 44 65.54 11.89 48.28
C LYS A 44 66.84 12.70 48.24
N GLN A 45 67.97 12.05 47.99
CA GLN A 45 69.31 12.62 48.15
C GLN A 45 70.18 12.32 46.92
N ARG A 46 69.57 12.21 45.72
CA ARG A 46 70.26 11.82 44.49
C ARG A 46 71.43 12.73 44.12
N GLU A 47 71.23 14.05 44.24
CA GLU A 47 72.27 15.05 43.96
C GLU A 47 73.43 14.92 44.94
N ALA A 48 73.15 14.70 46.23
CA ALA A 48 74.17 14.47 47.24
C ALA A 48 74.96 13.17 47.01
N ILE A 49 74.33 12.14 46.42
CA ILE A 49 75.02 10.90 46.01
C ILE A 49 75.97 11.17 44.83
N ASP A 50 75.58 12.02 43.87
CA ASP A 50 76.48 12.42 42.77
C ASP A 50 77.66 13.24 43.30
N GLU A 51 77.40 14.23 44.15
CA GLU A 51 78.43 15.05 44.80
C GLU A 51 79.40 14.19 45.64
N LEU A 52 78.89 13.17 46.33
CA LEU A 52 79.71 12.20 47.06
C LEU A 52 80.66 11.43 46.14
N LEU A 53 80.21 11.04 44.94
CA LEU A 53 81.06 10.39 43.94
C LEU A 53 82.08 11.35 43.35
N GLU A 54 81.69 12.58 43.03
CA GLU A 54 82.62 13.61 42.55
C GLU A 54 83.71 13.89 43.58
N THR A 55 83.36 13.95 44.86
CA THR A 55 84.29 14.12 45.98
C THR A 55 85.27 12.95 46.06
N GLY A 56 84.80 11.71 45.93
CA GLY A 56 85.64 10.52 45.90
C GLY A 56 86.60 10.46 44.73
N VAL A 57 86.13 10.83 43.54
CA VAL A 57 86.95 10.92 42.33
C VAL A 57 88.00 12.02 42.49
N ALA A 58 87.63 13.19 43.00
CA ALA A 58 88.55 14.29 43.27
C ALA A 58 89.63 13.92 44.29
N LEU A 59 89.30 13.15 45.33
CA LEU A 59 90.28 12.60 46.27
C LEU A 59 91.27 11.68 45.54
N THR A 60 90.76 10.75 44.74
CA THR A 60 91.60 9.79 44.00
C THR A 60 92.53 10.49 43.01
N GLU A 61 92.03 11.46 42.26
CA GLU A 61 92.84 12.28 41.35
C GLU A 61 93.91 13.07 42.09
N SER A 62 93.54 13.68 43.24
CA SER A 62 94.48 14.44 44.06
C SER A 62 95.58 13.53 44.60
N THR A 63 95.23 12.37 45.17
CA THR A 63 96.18 11.38 45.68
C THR A 63 97.11 10.87 44.59
N ARG A 64 96.56 10.47 43.43
CA ARG A 64 97.36 9.99 42.28
C ARG A 64 98.29 11.06 41.73
N SER A 65 97.82 12.31 41.65
CA SER A 65 98.63 13.41 41.11
C SER A 65 99.78 13.85 42.03
N LEU A 66 99.71 13.48 43.30
CA LEU A 66 100.70 13.79 44.34
C LEU A 66 101.52 12.58 44.77
N GLU A 67 101.21 11.40 44.22
CA GLU A 67 101.92 10.15 44.45
C GLU A 67 103.41 10.31 44.11
N GLY A 68 104.28 9.86 45.02
CA GLY A 68 105.73 10.04 44.91
C GLY A 68 106.23 11.49 45.06
N THR A 69 105.34 12.49 45.17
CA THR A 69 105.72 13.90 45.33
C THR A 69 105.63 14.37 46.78
N VAL A 70 104.55 14.00 47.48
CA VAL A 70 104.34 14.34 48.89
C VAL A 70 104.55 13.11 49.79
N ALA A 71 105.10 13.32 50.98
CA ALA A 71 105.21 12.28 52.01
C ALA A 71 103.84 12.00 52.65
N GLU A 72 103.66 10.84 53.27
CA GLU A 72 102.37 10.46 53.89
C GLU A 72 101.91 11.46 54.96
N VAL A 73 102.86 12.00 55.74
CA VAL A 73 102.61 13.05 56.74
C VAL A 73 101.99 14.32 56.16
N ALA A 74 102.14 14.56 54.86
CA ALA A 74 101.56 15.72 54.17
C ALA A 74 100.03 15.73 54.27
N TRP A 75 99.38 14.58 54.27
CA TRP A 75 97.93 14.45 54.30
C TRP A 75 97.29 14.83 55.63
N THR A 76 98.06 14.80 56.73
CA THR A 76 97.60 15.18 58.07
C THR A 76 98.17 16.51 58.56
N THR A 77 99.13 17.08 57.84
CA THR A 77 99.75 18.37 58.19
C THR A 77 98.87 19.53 57.72
N ASP A 78 98.69 20.56 58.57
CA ASP A 78 98.07 21.82 58.14
C ASP A 78 99.01 22.58 57.19
N VAL A 79 98.70 22.44 55.90
CA VAL A 79 99.42 23.09 54.80
C VAL A 79 98.75 24.38 54.34
N GLY A 80 97.59 24.76 54.91
CA GLY A 80 96.84 25.95 54.52
C GLY A 80 97.57 27.24 54.90
N MET A 81 98.19 27.28 56.08
CA MET A 81 99.07 28.39 56.48
C MET A 81 100.37 28.41 55.66
N THR A 82 100.92 27.24 55.36
CA THR A 82 102.10 27.07 54.50
C THR A 82 101.85 27.63 53.10
N HIS A 83 100.70 27.32 52.50
CA HIS A 83 100.27 27.85 51.21
C HIS A 83 100.15 29.39 51.24
N ARG A 84 99.43 29.94 52.23
CA ARG A 84 99.24 31.39 52.39
C ARG A 84 100.57 32.15 52.49
N PHE A 85 101.50 31.68 53.33
CA PHE A 85 102.79 32.35 53.51
C PHE A 85 103.71 32.23 52.29
N LEU A 86 103.71 31.09 51.59
CA LEU A 86 104.48 30.94 50.35
C LEU A 86 103.92 31.80 49.23
N ALA A 87 102.60 31.93 49.11
CA ALA A 87 101.94 32.79 48.13
C ALA A 87 102.24 34.28 48.40
N ALA A 88 102.09 34.72 49.66
CA ALA A 88 102.27 36.12 50.05
C ALA A 88 103.71 36.61 49.92
N TYR A 89 104.69 35.81 50.37
CA TYR A 89 106.09 36.25 50.49
C TYR A 89 107.04 35.63 49.45
N GLY A 90 106.63 34.59 48.72
CA GLY A 90 107.54 33.80 47.87
C GLY A 90 108.17 34.54 46.70
N ARG A 91 107.58 35.67 46.26
CA ARG A 91 108.11 36.55 45.20
C ARG A 91 108.93 37.74 45.72
N SER A 92 108.94 37.98 47.04
CA SER A 92 109.64 39.12 47.65
C SER A 92 111.17 38.96 47.62
N TRP A 93 111.90 40.03 47.34
CA TRP A 93 113.37 40.06 47.35
C TRP A 93 113.96 39.85 48.76
N PHE A 94 113.26 40.29 49.81
CA PHE A 94 113.69 40.17 51.21
C PHE A 94 113.14 38.93 51.93
N ARG A 95 112.58 37.96 51.19
CA ARG A 95 111.91 36.75 51.73
C ARG A 95 112.74 35.96 52.76
N PHE A 96 114.07 35.98 52.66
CA PHE A 96 114.95 35.25 53.59
C PHE A 96 114.96 35.83 55.02
N PHE A 97 114.54 37.09 55.20
CA PHE A 97 114.42 37.72 56.52
C PHE A 97 113.07 37.47 57.19
N ASN A 98 112.05 37.02 56.45
CA ASN A 98 110.72 36.75 56.99
C ASN A 98 110.68 35.39 57.71
N GLY A 99 110.33 35.39 59.00
CA GLY A 99 110.25 34.19 59.84
C GLY A 99 109.18 33.20 59.37
N ASP A 100 108.02 33.69 58.95
CA ASP A 100 106.90 32.87 58.49
C ASP A 100 107.17 32.22 57.14
N TYR A 101 107.85 32.92 56.22
CA TYR A 101 108.33 32.32 54.96
C TYR A 101 109.34 31.20 55.21
N ARG A 102 110.29 31.38 56.14
CA ARG A 102 111.25 30.34 56.51
C ARG A 102 110.55 29.12 57.12
N ARG A 103 109.55 29.35 58.00
CA ARG A 103 108.74 28.27 58.59
C ARG A 103 107.93 27.53 57.53
N ALA A 104 107.25 28.24 56.63
CA ALA A 104 106.49 27.65 55.52
C ALA A 104 107.40 26.87 54.54
N LYS A 105 108.62 27.36 54.27
CA LYS A 105 109.61 26.62 53.47
C LYS A 105 110.08 25.35 54.19
N ALA A 106 110.27 25.39 55.51
CA ALA A 106 110.62 24.21 56.31
C ALA A 106 109.49 23.19 56.32
N THR A 107 108.23 23.63 56.53
CA THR A 107 107.05 22.76 56.45
C THR A 107 106.91 22.16 55.05
N LEU A 108 107.05 22.96 53.98
CA LEU A 108 107.04 22.46 52.61
C LEU A 108 108.14 21.42 52.36
N ARG A 109 109.35 21.61 52.92
CA ARG A 109 110.41 20.61 52.80
C ARG A 109 110.06 19.32 53.53
N GLY A 110 109.43 19.42 54.69
CA GLY A 110 109.06 18.28 55.53
C GLY A 110 107.92 17.43 54.96
N ILE A 111 107.08 17.99 54.09
CA ILE A 111 105.95 17.27 53.47
C ILE A 111 106.25 16.76 52.06
N LEU A 112 107.38 17.11 51.46
CA LEU A 112 107.79 16.65 50.12
C LEU A 112 108.80 15.50 50.25
N VAL A 113 108.68 14.51 49.36
CA VAL A 113 109.63 13.40 49.27
C VAL A 113 111.00 13.94 48.84
N ASP A 114 111.02 14.68 47.73
CA ASP A 114 112.21 15.33 47.19
C ASP A 114 112.35 16.81 47.59
N ASP A 115 113.48 17.42 47.25
CA ASP A 115 113.68 18.86 47.47
C ASP A 115 112.60 19.72 46.79
N PRO A 116 112.10 20.78 47.45
CA PRO A 116 111.04 21.62 46.92
C PRO A 116 111.39 22.19 45.54
N PRO A 117 110.52 22.02 44.53
CA PRO A 117 110.81 22.44 43.16
C PRO A 117 111.15 23.93 43.11
N LYS A 118 112.15 24.34 42.31
CA LYS A 118 112.61 25.74 42.28
C LYS A 118 111.49 26.76 41.98
N PRO A 119 110.57 26.53 41.01
CA PRO A 119 109.51 27.50 40.71
C PRO A 119 108.45 27.57 41.82
N LEU A 120 108.12 28.79 42.27
CA LEU A 120 107.05 29.02 43.26
C LEU A 120 105.71 28.48 42.79
N GLY A 121 105.36 28.64 41.51
CA GLY A 121 104.09 28.16 40.96
C GLY A 121 103.90 26.64 41.11
N ARG A 122 104.97 25.84 40.95
CA ARG A 122 104.90 24.39 41.19
C ARG A 122 104.68 24.05 42.66
N ARG A 123 105.26 24.82 43.58
CA ARG A 123 105.07 24.62 45.03
C ARG A 123 103.62 24.89 45.44
N LEU A 124 103.07 26.01 44.95
CA LEU A 124 101.67 26.36 45.22
C LEU A 124 100.72 25.32 44.61
N SER A 125 100.95 24.89 43.37
CA SER A 125 100.13 23.85 42.75
C SER A 125 100.14 22.51 43.49
N ILE A 126 101.27 22.11 44.09
CA ILE A 126 101.33 20.89 44.92
C ILE A 126 100.48 21.09 46.19
N LEU A 127 100.60 22.25 46.83
CA LEU A 127 99.82 22.58 48.02
C LEU A 127 98.32 22.72 47.72
N ASP A 128 97.92 23.34 46.61
CA ASP A 128 96.52 23.46 46.19
C ASP A 128 95.88 22.08 45.97
N ARG A 129 96.59 21.17 45.29
CA ARG A 129 96.12 19.79 45.08
C ARG A 129 96.05 19.02 46.40
N LEU A 130 97.02 19.24 47.30
CA LEU A 130 97.04 18.59 48.61
C LEU A 130 95.88 19.09 49.48
N ILE A 131 95.62 20.41 49.49
CA ILE A 131 94.47 21.02 50.19
C ILE A 131 93.16 20.46 49.63
N LYS A 132 93.01 20.42 48.30
CA LYS A 132 91.80 19.86 47.66
C LYS A 132 91.60 18.38 48.05
N GLY A 133 92.66 17.59 48.06
CA GLY A 133 92.62 16.20 48.50
C GLY A 133 92.30 16.05 49.99
N GLN A 134 92.89 16.88 50.86
CA GLN A 134 92.58 16.89 52.30
C GLN A 134 91.12 17.25 52.57
N GLN A 135 90.59 18.26 51.89
CA GLN A 135 89.18 18.65 51.97
C GLN A 135 88.27 17.51 51.53
N ALA A 136 88.55 16.88 50.39
CA ALA A 136 87.78 15.74 49.91
C ALA A 136 87.83 14.55 50.89
N GLN A 137 89.01 14.26 51.46
CA GLN A 137 89.17 13.22 52.48
C GLN A 137 88.37 13.53 53.75
N GLN A 138 88.32 14.79 54.15
CA GLN A 138 87.55 15.24 55.32
C GLN A 138 86.04 15.15 55.07
N THR A 139 85.56 15.58 53.90
CA THR A 139 84.16 15.44 53.49
C THR A 139 83.75 13.96 53.46
N LEU A 140 84.58 13.05 52.97
CA LEU A 140 84.26 11.62 52.94
C LEU A 140 84.30 10.93 54.32
N LYS A 141 85.02 11.51 55.28
CA LYS A 141 85.08 11.05 56.68
C LYS A 141 83.99 11.67 57.55
N ASP A 142 83.34 12.72 57.07
CA ASP A 142 82.23 13.37 57.76
C ASP A 142 81.08 12.36 57.99
N PRO A 143 80.51 12.27 59.21
CA PRO A 143 79.50 11.25 59.55
C PRO A 143 78.29 11.24 58.61
N TYR A 144 77.86 12.41 58.11
CA TYR A 144 76.72 12.50 57.21
C TYR A 144 77.02 11.85 55.85
N HIS A 145 78.15 12.19 55.23
CA HIS A 145 78.57 11.64 53.94
C HIS A 145 78.88 10.15 54.02
N HIS A 146 79.48 9.71 55.13
CA HIS A 146 79.73 8.28 55.36
C HIS A 146 78.42 7.49 55.48
N GLN A 147 77.43 8.01 56.21
CA GLN A 147 76.11 7.38 56.34
C GLN A 147 75.34 7.40 55.02
N LEU A 148 75.44 8.48 54.23
CA LEU A 148 74.85 8.57 52.90
C LEU A 148 75.44 7.52 51.96
N GLY A 149 76.76 7.41 51.90
CA GLY A 149 77.45 6.41 51.08
C GLY A 149 77.12 4.98 51.49
N GLN A 150 77.07 4.69 52.79
CA GLN A 150 76.66 3.38 53.31
C GLN A 150 75.19 3.06 52.97
N SER A 151 74.31 4.05 53.06
CA SER A 151 72.88 3.89 52.73
C SER A 151 72.65 3.69 51.23
N ALA A 152 73.42 4.36 50.38
CA ALA A 152 73.28 4.31 48.92
C ALA A 152 73.96 3.07 48.30
N PHE A 153 75.16 2.73 48.76
CA PHE A 153 76.00 1.70 48.13
C PHE A 153 76.23 0.44 48.98
N GLY A 154 75.80 0.44 50.25
CA GLY A 154 75.85 -0.73 51.12
C GLY A 154 77.24 -1.33 51.24
N SER A 155 77.35 -2.63 50.99
CA SER A 155 78.62 -3.38 51.02
C SER A 155 79.69 -2.90 50.04
N HIS A 156 79.34 -2.08 49.04
CA HIS A 156 80.29 -1.48 48.10
C HIS A 156 80.92 -0.17 48.61
N TRP A 157 80.40 0.41 49.70
CA TRP A 157 80.97 1.59 50.32
C TRP A 157 82.12 1.24 51.27
N ARG A 158 83.30 1.81 51.06
CA ARG A 158 84.49 1.65 51.93
C ARG A 158 85.05 3.00 52.40
N GLY A 159 84.22 4.04 52.44
CA GLY A 159 84.65 5.40 52.73
C GLY A 159 85.60 5.94 51.65
N ALA A 160 86.70 6.56 52.06
CA ALA A 160 87.70 7.13 51.14
C ALA A 160 88.35 6.09 50.19
N ASP A 161 88.36 4.81 50.59
CA ASP A 161 88.96 3.70 49.83
C ASP A 161 87.95 2.98 48.93
N SER A 162 86.79 3.59 48.66
CA SER A 162 85.76 3.02 47.79
C SER A 162 86.25 2.88 46.35
N GLU A 163 85.79 1.84 45.64
CA GLU A 163 86.07 1.70 44.21
C GLU A 163 85.14 2.63 43.40
N TRP A 164 85.57 3.88 43.20
CA TRP A 164 84.75 4.94 42.59
C TRP A 164 84.25 4.61 41.17
N SER A 165 85.01 3.84 40.40
CA SER A 165 84.59 3.34 39.08
C SER A 165 83.40 2.37 39.17
N GLY A 166 83.37 1.52 40.19
CA GLY A 166 82.26 0.61 40.46
C GLY A 166 81.02 1.38 40.89
N LEU A 167 81.16 2.30 41.85
CA LEU A 167 80.04 3.12 42.31
C LEU A 167 79.46 4.01 41.21
N ARG A 168 80.30 4.53 40.30
CA ARG A 168 79.85 5.28 39.11
C ARG A 168 79.04 4.43 38.13
N LYS A 169 79.38 3.14 37.96
CA LYS A 169 78.57 2.23 37.12
C LYS A 169 77.18 2.04 37.72
N ILE A 170 77.07 1.98 39.05
CA ILE A 170 75.79 1.84 39.77
C ILE A 170 74.92 3.09 39.56
N THR A 171 75.46 4.30 39.76
CA THR A 171 74.73 5.56 39.51
C THR A 171 74.36 5.74 38.04
N GLN A 172 75.23 5.35 37.12
CA GLN A 172 74.93 5.39 35.68
C GLN A 172 73.77 4.44 35.34
N TRP A 173 73.82 3.18 35.77
CA TRP A 173 72.75 2.21 35.54
C TRP A 173 71.41 2.68 36.11
N GLU A 174 71.43 3.28 37.30
CA GLU A 174 70.24 3.85 37.94
C GLU A 174 69.64 5.00 37.10
N SER A 175 70.50 5.87 36.58
CA SER A 175 70.09 7.00 35.72
C SER A 175 69.52 6.50 34.39
N GLU A 176 70.16 5.50 33.76
CA GLU A 176 69.66 4.86 32.54
C GLU A 176 68.29 4.18 32.76
N CYS A 177 68.05 3.60 33.93
CA CYS A 177 66.75 3.02 34.27
C CYS A 177 65.65 4.09 34.37
N ARG A 178 65.95 5.24 34.98
CA ARG A 178 65.01 6.37 35.05
C ARG A 178 64.65 6.94 33.68
N GLU A 179 65.63 7.05 32.78
CA GLU A 179 65.41 7.57 31.43
C GLU A 179 64.64 6.58 30.53
N ALA A 180 64.66 5.28 30.85
CA ALA A 180 64.11 4.22 30.00
C ALA A 180 62.59 3.98 30.14
N ASN A 181 61.82 4.93 30.67
CA ASN A 181 60.36 4.83 30.86
C ASN A 181 59.93 3.58 31.66
N ILE A 182 60.77 3.19 32.62
CA ILE A 182 60.55 2.06 33.53
C ILE A 182 59.78 2.58 34.77
N PRO A 183 58.95 1.77 35.46
CA PRO A 183 58.26 2.18 36.68
C PRO A 183 59.18 2.80 37.74
N ASP A 184 58.77 3.90 38.38
CA ASP A 184 59.55 4.66 39.36
C ASP A 184 60.03 3.82 40.57
N ASN A 185 59.33 2.72 40.86
CA ASN A 185 59.66 1.76 41.92
C ASN A 185 60.67 0.69 41.50
N PHE A 186 61.33 0.81 40.33
CA PHE A 186 62.29 -0.19 39.84
C PHE A 186 63.41 -0.54 40.84
N ARG A 187 63.83 0.43 41.65
CA ARG A 187 64.83 0.25 42.70
C ARG A 187 64.35 -0.72 43.79
N THR A 188 63.08 -0.63 44.16
CA THR A 188 62.45 -1.57 45.10
C THR A 188 62.28 -2.95 44.46
N ILE A 189 61.90 -3.00 43.19
CA ILE A 189 61.69 -4.26 42.48
C ILE A 189 63.03 -5.03 42.35
N ILE A 190 64.12 -4.40 41.91
CA ILE A 190 65.41 -5.10 41.77
C ILE A 190 65.97 -5.56 43.13
N ALA A 191 65.62 -4.88 44.23
CA ALA A 191 66.01 -5.26 45.58
C ALA A 191 65.36 -6.58 46.04
N GLU A 192 64.17 -6.89 45.51
CA GLU A 192 63.37 -8.07 45.86
C GLU A 192 63.51 -9.23 44.85
N VAL A 193 64.08 -8.98 43.66
CA VAL A 193 64.28 -10.03 42.65
C VAL A 193 65.41 -10.95 43.09
N ASP A 194 65.11 -12.17 43.52
CA ASP A 194 66.15 -13.09 44.00
C ASP A 194 67.00 -13.70 42.87
N ASP A 195 66.39 -13.97 41.70
CA ASP A 195 67.01 -14.72 40.60
C ASP A 195 67.02 -13.93 39.27
N LEU A 196 68.13 -13.25 38.98
CA LEU A 196 68.34 -12.54 37.71
C LEU A 196 68.62 -13.49 36.54
N VAL A 197 69.02 -14.74 36.79
CA VAL A 197 69.25 -15.75 35.74
C VAL A 197 67.91 -16.23 35.18
N ALA A 198 66.91 -16.45 36.06
CA ALA A 198 65.54 -16.72 35.64
C ALA A 198 64.95 -15.55 34.84
N VAL A 199 65.24 -14.29 35.21
CA VAL A 199 64.81 -13.11 34.44
C VAL A 199 65.44 -13.11 33.05
N ASP A 200 66.75 -13.36 32.92
CA ASP A 200 67.43 -13.42 31.61
C ASP A 200 66.85 -14.51 30.70
N ALA A 201 66.57 -15.70 31.26
CA ALA A 201 65.93 -16.79 30.52
C ALA A 201 64.53 -16.39 30.01
N LEU A 202 63.72 -15.74 30.85
CA LEU A 202 62.38 -15.30 30.47
C LEU A 202 62.39 -14.18 29.41
N VAL A 203 63.34 -13.24 29.50
CA VAL A 203 63.53 -12.18 28.49
C VAL A 203 63.86 -12.80 27.13
N LYS A 204 64.76 -13.80 27.10
CA LYS A 204 65.12 -14.54 25.88
C LYS A 204 63.94 -15.31 25.31
N ASN A 205 63.13 -15.95 26.14
CA ASN A 205 61.93 -16.68 25.71
C ASN A 205 60.89 -15.73 25.08
N ILE A 206 60.59 -14.60 25.72
CA ILE A 206 59.62 -13.64 25.18
C ILE A 206 60.08 -13.07 23.83
N ALA A 207 61.37 -12.73 23.70
CA ALA A 207 61.90 -12.26 22.42
C ALA A 207 61.80 -13.32 21.31
N LYS A 208 62.03 -14.60 21.64
CA LYS A 208 61.89 -15.73 20.72
C LYS A 208 60.44 -15.94 20.32
N ASP A 209 59.53 -16.00 21.28
CA ASP A 209 58.13 -16.35 21.06
C ASP A 209 57.37 -15.25 20.31
N LEU A 210 57.63 -13.96 20.64
CA LEU A 210 57.07 -12.85 19.87
C LEU A 210 57.56 -12.84 18.43
N LYS A 211 58.85 -13.15 18.20
CA LYS A 211 59.40 -13.23 16.84
C LYS A 211 58.72 -14.34 16.03
N LEU A 212 58.47 -15.51 16.64
CA LEU A 212 57.75 -16.61 16.01
C LEU A 212 56.30 -16.23 15.72
N LEU A 213 55.59 -15.63 16.67
CA LEU A 213 54.22 -15.17 16.50
C LEU A 213 54.07 -14.23 15.28
N PHE A 214 54.92 -13.20 15.18
CA PHE A 214 54.85 -12.26 14.07
C PHE A 214 55.24 -12.89 12.73
N ALA A 215 56.18 -13.84 12.71
CA ALA A 215 56.57 -14.54 11.50
C ALA A 215 55.44 -15.38 10.88
N GLU A 216 54.56 -15.94 11.72
CA GLU A 216 53.42 -16.75 11.27
C GLU A 216 52.16 -15.92 10.98
N VAL A 217 51.84 -14.94 11.83
CA VAL A 217 50.59 -14.19 11.73
C VAL A 217 50.62 -13.13 10.63
N GLN A 218 51.75 -12.44 10.41
CA GLN A 218 51.82 -11.36 9.42
C GLN A 218 51.58 -11.85 7.98
N PRO A 219 52.19 -12.96 7.51
CA PRO A 219 51.90 -13.48 6.17
C PRO A 219 50.45 -13.91 6.01
N LEU A 220 49.87 -14.58 7.02
CA LEU A 220 48.47 -15.00 7.00
C LEU A 220 47.52 -13.80 6.84
N PHE A 221 47.71 -12.74 7.64
CA PHE A 221 46.86 -11.56 7.58
C PHE A 221 47.00 -10.81 6.25
N LYS A 222 48.20 -10.83 5.65
CA LYS A 222 48.43 -10.28 4.32
C LYS A 222 47.73 -11.10 3.22
N GLN A 223 47.75 -12.42 3.31
CA GLN A 223 47.06 -13.30 2.35
C GLN A 223 45.55 -13.13 2.41
N LEU A 224 45.00 -12.91 3.60
CA LEU A 224 43.57 -12.68 3.82
C LEU A 224 43.13 -11.25 3.49
N ASP A 225 44.04 -10.35 3.14
CA ASP A 225 43.81 -8.89 3.03
C ASP A 225 43.02 -8.34 4.24
N LEU A 226 43.44 -8.74 5.43
CA LEU A 226 42.67 -8.57 6.65
C LEU A 226 42.65 -7.10 7.11
N ASP A 227 41.46 -6.50 7.22
CA ASP A 227 41.30 -5.22 7.88
C ASP A 227 41.34 -5.37 9.41
N LEU A 228 42.51 -5.09 9.99
CA LEU A 228 42.73 -5.16 11.45
C LEU A 228 41.76 -4.27 12.24
N ARG A 229 41.28 -3.16 11.66
CA ARG A 229 40.33 -2.29 12.36
C ARG A 229 38.97 -2.93 12.48
N GLN A 230 38.48 -3.58 11.43
CA GLN A 230 37.19 -4.26 11.47
C GLN A 230 37.24 -5.47 12.41
N VAL A 231 38.36 -6.18 12.42
CA VAL A 231 38.46 -7.46 13.15
C VAL A 231 38.82 -7.29 14.63
N PHE A 232 39.71 -6.34 14.95
CA PHE A 232 40.30 -6.15 16.29
C PHE A 232 40.20 -4.70 16.80
N GLY A 233 39.56 -3.79 16.07
CA GLY A 233 39.41 -2.38 16.50
C GLY A 233 40.70 -1.53 16.46
N THR A 234 41.83 -2.08 16.01
CA THR A 234 43.14 -1.38 15.97
C THR A 234 43.80 -1.50 14.60
N ARG A 235 44.74 -0.61 14.29
CA ARG A 235 45.60 -0.71 13.08
C ARG A 235 46.91 -1.44 13.35
N ASP A 236 47.29 -1.59 14.61
CA ASP A 236 48.60 -2.11 15.00
C ASP A 236 48.45 -3.48 15.66
N LEU A 237 48.95 -4.52 15.01
CA LEU A 237 48.94 -5.89 15.55
C LEU A 237 49.62 -5.99 16.92
N ARG A 238 50.59 -5.11 17.21
CA ARG A 238 51.31 -5.12 18.50
C ARG A 238 50.42 -4.74 19.68
N THR A 239 49.30 -4.07 19.43
CA THR A 239 48.34 -3.66 20.48
C THR A 239 47.16 -4.61 20.61
N VAL A 240 47.07 -5.66 19.79
CA VAL A 240 46.00 -6.65 19.88
C VAL A 240 46.28 -7.56 21.08
N SER A 241 45.25 -7.82 21.89
CA SER A 241 45.34 -8.80 22.98
C SER A 241 45.69 -10.18 22.41
N LEU A 242 46.68 -10.86 23.00
CA LEU A 242 47.06 -12.22 22.67
C LEU A 242 45.91 -13.19 22.91
N THR A 243 45.08 -12.91 23.93
CA THR A 243 43.87 -13.67 24.24
C THR A 243 42.82 -13.49 23.14
N GLU A 244 42.58 -12.26 22.70
CA GLU A 244 41.66 -11.96 21.60
C GLU A 244 42.14 -12.55 20.26
N LEU A 245 43.42 -12.37 19.94
CA LEU A 245 44.05 -12.93 18.75
C LEU A 245 43.88 -14.45 18.69
N ARG A 246 44.17 -15.14 19.81
CA ARG A 246 43.99 -16.58 19.92
C ARG A 246 42.52 -17.00 19.74
N SER A 247 41.61 -16.32 20.44
CA SER A 247 40.17 -16.61 20.37
C SER A 247 39.65 -16.48 18.94
N ARG A 248 40.04 -15.40 18.24
CA ARG A 248 39.65 -15.15 16.86
C ARG A 248 40.18 -16.19 15.89
N LEU A 249 41.48 -16.48 15.95
CA LEU A 249 42.11 -17.51 15.10
C LEU A 249 41.50 -18.89 15.35
N GLN A 250 41.16 -19.21 16.59
CA GLN A 250 40.50 -20.46 16.94
C GLN A 250 39.08 -20.51 16.37
N ALA A 251 38.29 -19.45 16.51
CA ALA A 251 36.94 -19.38 15.94
C ALA A 251 36.95 -19.57 14.41
N TRP A 252 37.90 -18.95 13.70
CA TRP A 252 38.05 -19.15 12.25
C TRP A 252 38.45 -20.58 11.87
N ARG A 253 39.26 -21.23 12.71
CA ARG A 253 39.66 -22.62 12.48
C ARG A 253 38.53 -23.60 12.75
N ASP A 254 37.69 -23.31 13.74
CA ASP A 254 36.66 -24.23 14.23
C ASP A 254 35.37 -24.15 13.40
N ASP A 255 35.15 -23.10 12.59
CA ASP A 255 34.02 -22.99 11.64
C ASP A 255 34.46 -22.58 10.21
N PRO A 256 35.12 -23.48 9.46
CA PRO A 256 35.50 -23.21 8.06
C PRO A 256 34.27 -23.10 7.13
N GLU A 257 33.13 -23.68 7.49
CA GLU A 257 31.91 -23.64 6.67
C GLU A 257 31.26 -22.25 6.63
N ALA A 258 31.53 -21.39 7.61
CA ALA A 258 31.12 -19.99 7.60
C ALA A 258 31.60 -19.22 6.35
N VAL A 259 32.76 -19.59 5.79
CA VAL A 259 33.29 -18.96 4.56
C VAL A 259 32.34 -19.18 3.39
N THR A 260 31.79 -20.39 3.25
CA THR A 260 30.82 -20.71 2.19
C THR A 260 29.54 -19.89 2.34
N LYS A 261 29.06 -19.70 3.58
CA LYS A 261 27.88 -18.86 3.88
C LYS A 261 28.15 -17.39 3.52
N TRP A 262 29.34 -16.89 3.85
CA TRP A 262 29.76 -15.52 3.52
C TRP A 262 29.87 -15.30 2.00
N ILE A 263 30.45 -16.24 1.26
CA ILE A 263 30.51 -16.18 -0.21
C ILE A 263 29.10 -16.18 -0.81
N ALA A 264 28.21 -17.05 -0.32
CA ALA A 264 26.83 -17.09 -0.78
C ALA A 264 26.08 -15.77 -0.50
N TYR A 265 26.28 -15.20 0.68
CA TYR A 265 25.74 -13.89 1.05
C TYR A 265 26.22 -12.79 0.09
N PHE A 266 27.54 -12.66 -0.08
CA PHE A 266 28.13 -11.61 -0.92
C PHE A 266 27.80 -11.78 -2.42
N THR A 267 27.64 -13.02 -2.88
CA THR A 267 27.18 -13.29 -4.25
C THR A 267 25.74 -12.81 -4.47
N ARG A 268 24.86 -13.03 -3.48
CA ARG A 268 23.46 -12.54 -3.52
C ARG A 268 23.41 -11.01 -3.43
N TRP A 269 24.24 -10.41 -2.59
CA TRP A 269 24.40 -8.96 -2.50
C TRP A 269 24.74 -8.33 -3.85
N ARG A 270 25.81 -8.82 -4.50
CA ARG A 270 26.22 -8.31 -5.81
C ARG A 270 25.13 -8.44 -6.86
N ARG A 271 24.39 -9.54 -6.86
CA ARG A 271 23.27 -9.72 -7.78
C ARG A 271 22.18 -8.65 -7.58
N LEU A 272 21.89 -8.25 -6.35
CA LEU A 272 20.95 -7.16 -6.07
C LEU A 272 21.49 -5.82 -6.58
N GLU A 273 22.77 -5.52 -6.33
CA GLU A 273 23.43 -4.31 -6.87
C GLU A 273 23.38 -4.26 -8.40
N ASP A 274 23.69 -5.37 -9.07
CA ASP A 274 23.68 -5.48 -10.55
C ASP A 274 22.29 -5.21 -11.15
N HIS A 275 21.22 -5.46 -10.40
CA HIS A 275 19.83 -5.17 -10.80
C HIS A 275 19.35 -3.79 -10.30
N GLY A 276 20.25 -2.94 -9.78
CA GLY A 276 19.93 -1.59 -9.30
C GLY A 276 19.32 -1.55 -7.88
N MET A 277 19.29 -2.67 -7.16
CA MET A 277 18.72 -2.80 -5.81
C MET A 277 19.76 -2.66 -4.69
N GLY A 278 20.91 -2.02 -4.96
CA GLY A 278 21.97 -1.79 -3.97
C GLY A 278 21.50 -1.16 -2.66
N PRO A 279 20.69 -0.07 -2.68
CA PRO A 279 20.19 0.55 -1.46
C PRO A 279 19.31 -0.37 -0.60
N LEU A 280 18.59 -1.33 -1.20
CA LEU A 280 17.82 -2.33 -0.46
C LEU A 280 18.75 -3.34 0.22
N ALA A 281 19.79 -3.79 -0.50
CA ALA A 281 20.81 -4.67 0.06
C ALA A 281 21.51 -4.02 1.27
N GLU A 282 21.96 -2.77 1.13
CA GLU A 282 22.59 -1.99 2.23
C GLU A 282 21.72 -1.91 3.48
N ARG A 283 20.43 -1.63 3.30
CA ARG A 283 19.50 -1.52 4.43
C ARG A 283 19.18 -2.87 5.07
N LEU A 284 19.26 -3.98 4.33
CA LEU A 284 19.13 -5.33 4.89
C LEU A 284 20.34 -5.71 5.74
N ASP A 285 21.56 -5.38 5.29
CA ASP A 285 22.80 -5.67 6.04
C ASP A 285 22.95 -4.84 7.30
N GLN A 286 22.55 -3.57 7.24
CA GLN A 286 22.49 -2.70 8.42
C GLN A 286 21.36 -3.08 9.39
N GLY A 287 20.49 -4.02 9.03
CA GLY A 287 19.33 -4.42 9.83
C GLY A 287 18.24 -3.35 9.93
N VAL A 288 18.28 -2.33 9.06
CA VAL A 288 17.25 -1.28 8.97
C VAL A 288 15.95 -1.85 8.42
N ILE A 289 16.04 -2.82 7.51
CA ILE A 289 14.92 -3.60 6.99
C ILE A 289 15.11 -5.04 7.43
N SER A 290 14.05 -5.67 7.94
CA SER A 290 14.08 -7.09 8.27
C SER A 290 13.94 -7.94 7.01
N ALA A 291 14.43 -9.18 7.05
CA ALA A 291 14.27 -10.10 5.91
C ALA A 291 12.79 -10.35 5.56
N MET A 292 11.90 -10.36 6.55
CA MET A 292 10.45 -10.54 6.34
C MET A 292 9.82 -9.34 5.63
N GLU A 293 10.28 -8.12 5.92
CA GLU A 293 9.76 -6.89 5.29
C GLU A 293 10.36 -6.62 3.90
N SER A 294 11.43 -7.34 3.52
CA SER A 294 12.21 -7.02 2.31
C SER A 294 11.38 -6.96 1.03
N LEU A 295 10.44 -7.92 0.86
CA LEU A 295 9.57 -7.99 -0.30
C LEU A 295 8.57 -6.82 -0.32
N ASP A 296 7.93 -6.54 0.81
CA ASP A 296 6.96 -5.46 0.95
C ASP A 296 7.61 -4.10 0.68
N ARG A 297 8.83 -3.89 1.18
CA ARG A 297 9.61 -2.66 0.93
C ARG A 297 9.98 -2.51 -0.54
N PHE A 298 10.34 -3.61 -1.21
CA PHE A 298 10.59 -3.61 -2.65
C PHE A 298 9.32 -3.27 -3.44
N GLN A 299 8.20 -3.93 -3.14
CA GLN A 299 6.93 -3.68 -3.81
C GLN A 299 6.46 -2.24 -3.63
N MET A 300 6.57 -1.70 -2.42
CA MET A 300 6.25 -0.30 -2.13
C MET A 300 7.09 0.65 -3.01
N ALA A 301 8.40 0.47 -3.06
CA ALA A 301 9.28 1.31 -3.88
C ALA A 301 8.97 1.18 -5.38
N TYR A 302 8.68 -0.04 -5.84
CA TYR A 302 8.31 -0.30 -7.23
C TYR A 302 6.99 0.38 -7.62
N PHE A 303 5.94 0.21 -6.82
CA PHE A 303 4.64 0.84 -7.09
C PHE A 303 4.68 2.36 -6.93
N GLU A 304 5.49 2.89 -6.00
CA GLU A 304 5.70 4.32 -5.86
C GLU A 304 6.36 4.91 -7.12
N ASP A 305 7.36 4.23 -7.69
CA ASP A 305 8.00 4.68 -8.94
C ASP A 305 7.03 4.63 -10.13
N LEU A 306 6.24 3.56 -10.25
CA LEU A 306 5.17 3.47 -11.25
C LEU A 306 4.14 4.60 -11.10
N MET A 307 3.71 4.92 -9.88
CA MET A 307 2.80 6.03 -9.61
C MET A 307 3.44 7.37 -10.01
N ARG A 308 4.72 7.60 -9.66
CA ARG A 308 5.44 8.83 -10.03
C ARG A 308 5.64 8.95 -11.55
N GLU A 309 5.86 7.85 -12.25
CA GLU A 309 5.90 7.81 -13.72
C GLU A 309 4.52 8.12 -14.32
N ALA A 310 3.45 7.53 -13.79
CA ALA A 310 2.08 7.81 -14.22
C ALA A 310 1.73 9.29 -14.05
N PHE A 311 2.07 9.89 -12.91
CA PHE A 311 1.89 11.33 -12.68
C PHE A 311 2.74 12.21 -13.61
N ARG A 312 3.95 11.77 -13.98
CA ARG A 312 4.77 12.48 -14.98
C ARG A 312 4.15 12.43 -16.37
N ARG A 313 3.57 11.30 -16.76
CA ARG A 313 2.88 11.15 -18.06
C ARG A 313 1.54 11.86 -18.11
N HIS A 314 0.81 11.84 -17.00
CA HIS A 314 -0.52 12.41 -16.85
C HIS A 314 -0.59 13.32 -15.62
N PRO A 315 -0.10 14.57 -15.73
CA PRO A 315 -0.08 15.53 -14.61
C PRO A 315 -1.46 15.79 -13.98
N GLU A 316 -2.53 15.60 -14.75
CA GLU A 316 -3.92 15.74 -14.29
C GLU A 316 -4.23 14.81 -13.10
N LEU A 317 -3.68 13.59 -13.10
CA LEU A 317 -3.84 12.62 -12.00
C LEU A 317 -3.25 13.13 -10.68
N ALA A 318 -2.13 13.87 -10.73
CA ALA A 318 -1.52 14.44 -9.54
C ALA A 318 -2.28 15.66 -8.99
N SER A 319 -3.05 16.34 -9.85
CA SER A 319 -3.85 17.52 -9.50
C SER A 319 -5.28 17.20 -9.10
N PHE A 320 -5.71 15.94 -9.22
CA PHE A 320 -7.07 15.53 -8.90
C PHE A 320 -7.32 15.58 -7.39
N ASP A 321 -8.27 16.41 -6.97
CA ASP A 321 -8.79 16.45 -5.61
C ASP A 321 -10.22 15.93 -5.60
N GLY A 322 -10.39 14.71 -5.07
CA GLY A 322 -11.70 14.04 -4.98
C GLY A 322 -12.73 14.86 -4.19
N VAL A 323 -12.30 15.61 -3.17
CA VAL A 323 -13.23 16.42 -2.36
C VAL A 323 -13.76 17.59 -3.18
N SER A 324 -12.88 18.31 -3.87
CA SER A 324 -13.27 19.39 -4.78
C SER A 324 -14.14 18.86 -5.93
N HIS A 325 -13.82 17.69 -6.48
CA HIS A 325 -14.60 17.06 -7.55
C HIS A 325 -16.02 16.69 -7.09
N GLU A 326 -16.17 16.07 -5.90
CA GLU A 326 -17.47 15.78 -5.33
C GLU A 326 -18.31 17.03 -5.06
N GLN A 327 -17.69 18.11 -4.58
CA GLN A 327 -18.36 19.38 -4.36
C GLN A 327 -18.87 19.98 -5.69
N LEU A 328 -18.05 19.90 -6.74
CA LEU A 328 -18.45 20.33 -8.08
C LEU A 328 -19.65 19.54 -8.59
N LEU A 329 -19.65 18.21 -8.44
CA LEU A 329 -20.76 17.34 -8.82
C LEU A 329 -22.04 17.66 -8.04
N LYS A 330 -21.94 17.86 -6.71
CA LYS A 330 -23.07 18.25 -5.87
C LYS A 330 -23.65 19.60 -6.33
N LYS A 331 -22.79 20.58 -6.59
CA LYS A 331 -23.19 21.90 -7.09
C LYS A 331 -23.86 21.79 -8.47
N PHE A 332 -23.28 21.03 -9.39
CA PHE A 332 -23.87 20.80 -10.71
C PHE A 332 -25.27 20.20 -10.61
N ARG A 333 -25.45 19.12 -9.82
CA ARG A 333 -26.77 18.48 -9.62
C ARG A 333 -27.80 19.44 -9.03
N ALA A 334 -27.41 20.24 -8.05
CA ALA A 334 -28.29 21.24 -7.45
C ALA A 334 -28.70 22.30 -8.48
N LEU A 335 -27.73 22.87 -9.20
CA LEU A 335 -27.98 23.89 -10.23
C LEU A 335 -28.81 23.35 -11.41
N ASP A 336 -28.63 22.09 -11.78
CA ASP A 336 -29.40 21.45 -12.86
C ASP A 336 -30.88 21.31 -12.47
N LEU A 337 -31.16 20.84 -11.25
CA LEU A 337 -32.52 20.78 -10.71
C LEU A 337 -33.15 22.18 -10.58
N GLU A 338 -32.38 23.16 -10.12
CA GLU A 338 -32.81 24.55 -10.07
C GLU A 338 -33.11 25.10 -11.47
N ARG A 339 -32.28 24.79 -12.47
CA ARG A 339 -32.49 25.19 -13.87
C ARG A 339 -33.76 24.59 -14.43
N ILE A 340 -34.04 23.31 -14.17
CA ILE A 340 -35.28 22.63 -14.56
C ILE A 340 -36.49 23.33 -13.91
N ALA A 341 -36.39 23.71 -12.63
CA ALA A 341 -37.46 24.43 -11.94
C ALA A 341 -37.69 25.83 -12.53
N LEU A 342 -36.62 26.57 -12.81
CA LEU A 342 -36.66 27.88 -13.47
C LEU A 342 -37.25 27.78 -14.88
N ALA A 343 -36.88 26.75 -15.65
CA ALA A 343 -37.42 26.53 -17.00
C ALA A 343 -38.95 26.36 -16.99
N LYS A 344 -39.50 25.67 -15.98
CA LYS A 344 -40.97 25.58 -15.80
C LYS A 344 -41.61 26.95 -15.62
N GLN A 345 -40.97 27.84 -14.87
CA GLN A 345 -41.45 29.21 -14.66
C GLN A 345 -41.32 30.06 -15.92
N GLU A 346 -40.22 29.94 -16.66
CA GLU A 346 -40.01 30.60 -17.95
C GLU A 346 -41.10 30.21 -18.96
N VAL A 347 -41.39 28.92 -19.08
CA VAL A 347 -42.47 28.40 -19.96
C VAL A 347 -43.83 28.92 -19.51
N ALA A 348 -44.11 28.90 -18.19
CA ALA A 348 -45.38 29.41 -17.66
C ALA A 348 -45.56 30.91 -17.90
N LEU A 349 -44.49 31.71 -17.75
CA LEU A 349 -44.50 33.14 -18.01
C LEU A 349 -44.70 33.43 -19.50
N ALA A 350 -43.98 32.73 -20.38
CA ALA A 350 -44.13 32.86 -21.83
C ALA A 350 -45.57 32.51 -22.27
N HIS A 351 -46.14 31.43 -21.73
CA HIS A 351 -47.54 31.08 -21.97
C HIS A 351 -48.50 32.17 -21.48
N PHE A 352 -48.31 32.67 -20.25
CA PHE A 352 -49.14 33.73 -19.67
C PHE A 352 -49.10 35.02 -20.51
N GLN A 353 -47.92 35.40 -21.01
CA GLN A 353 -47.74 36.57 -21.88
C GLN A 353 -48.42 36.39 -23.25
N GLY A 354 -48.50 35.15 -23.74
CA GLY A 354 -49.21 34.79 -24.97
C GLY A 354 -50.72 34.63 -24.83
N LEU A 355 -51.28 34.71 -23.60
CA LEU A 355 -52.72 34.62 -23.40
C LEU A 355 -53.44 35.82 -24.04
N PRO A 356 -54.63 35.61 -24.64
CA PRO A 356 -55.42 36.71 -25.17
C PRO A 356 -55.72 37.74 -24.08
N THR A 357 -55.14 38.94 -24.19
CA THR A 357 -55.37 40.03 -23.23
C THR A 357 -56.80 40.55 -23.37
N GLN A 358 -57.40 41.02 -22.28
CA GLN A 358 -58.83 41.34 -22.18
C GLN A 358 -59.31 42.34 -23.25
N GLY A 359 -59.76 41.85 -24.40
CA GLY A 359 -60.41 42.61 -25.46
C GLY A 359 -61.92 42.39 -25.44
N GLY A 360 -62.64 43.00 -24.48
CA GLY A 360 -64.11 43.08 -24.47
C GLY A 360 -64.89 41.75 -24.53
N ASP A 361 -66.22 41.83 -24.57
CA ASP A 361 -67.12 40.67 -24.79
C ASP A 361 -67.22 40.25 -26.28
N ALA A 362 -66.34 40.77 -27.13
CA ALA A 362 -66.34 40.56 -28.58
C ALA A 362 -65.24 39.57 -29.03
N GLY A 363 -65.44 38.91 -30.17
CA GLY A 363 -64.49 37.95 -30.76
C GLY A 363 -64.49 36.55 -30.10
N GLU A 364 -63.46 35.76 -30.39
CA GLU A 364 -63.32 34.36 -29.95
C GLU A 364 -63.34 34.22 -28.42
N VAL A 365 -62.66 35.11 -27.69
CA VAL A 365 -62.61 35.13 -26.21
C VAL A 365 -64.01 35.40 -25.61
N GLY A 366 -64.79 36.29 -26.23
CA GLY A 366 -66.17 36.57 -25.82
C GLY A 366 -67.12 35.39 -26.02
N ILE A 367 -66.87 34.55 -27.04
CA ILE A 367 -67.62 33.30 -27.24
C ILE A 367 -67.29 32.32 -26.11
N LEU A 368 -66.01 32.11 -25.78
CA LEU A 368 -65.60 31.23 -24.68
C LEU A 368 -66.18 31.65 -23.34
N ARG A 369 -66.11 32.95 -22.99
CA ARG A 369 -66.70 33.48 -21.75
C ARG A 369 -68.22 33.25 -21.67
N ARG A 370 -68.93 33.39 -22.77
CA ARG A 370 -70.38 33.12 -22.84
C ARG A 370 -70.67 31.64 -22.65
N GLU A 371 -69.91 30.74 -23.28
CA GLU A 371 -70.08 29.30 -23.12
C GLU A 371 -69.74 28.82 -21.70
N MET A 372 -68.72 29.39 -21.05
CA MET A 372 -68.36 29.06 -19.65
C MET A 372 -69.41 29.50 -18.63
N LYS A 373 -70.22 30.54 -18.92
CA LYS A 373 -71.32 30.99 -18.04
C LYS A 373 -72.58 30.13 -18.17
N LYS A 374 -72.69 29.29 -19.22
CA LYS A 374 -73.85 28.41 -19.40
C LYS A 374 -73.76 27.21 -18.45
N LYS A 375 -74.93 26.75 -17.98
CA LYS A 375 -75.06 25.48 -17.23
C LYS A 375 -75.51 24.29 -18.10
N ARG A 376 -76.12 24.58 -19.25
CA ARG A 376 -76.69 23.60 -20.22
C ARG A 376 -76.69 24.24 -21.62
N ARG A 377 -76.87 23.43 -22.67
CA ARG A 377 -76.91 23.87 -24.09
C ARG A 377 -75.63 24.59 -24.53
N HIS A 378 -74.49 23.98 -24.21
CA HIS A 378 -73.20 24.40 -24.73
C HIS A 378 -73.15 24.22 -26.26
N LEU A 379 -72.33 25.04 -26.92
CA LEU A 379 -72.01 24.82 -28.33
C LEU A 379 -71.38 23.42 -28.52
N PRO A 380 -71.76 22.67 -29.57
CA PRO A 380 -71.05 21.45 -29.96
C PRO A 380 -69.56 21.77 -30.17
N LEU A 381 -68.67 20.87 -29.72
CA LEU A 381 -67.23 21.12 -29.67
C LEU A 381 -66.65 21.55 -31.04
N ARG A 382 -67.06 20.88 -32.13
CA ARG A 382 -66.65 21.24 -33.50
C ARG A 382 -66.99 22.69 -33.84
N LYS A 383 -68.21 23.14 -33.50
CA LYS A 383 -68.66 24.51 -33.75
C LYS A 383 -67.93 25.52 -32.85
N LEU A 384 -67.65 25.14 -31.61
CA LEU A 384 -66.86 25.95 -30.69
C LEU A 384 -65.44 26.18 -31.23
N LEU A 385 -64.76 25.11 -31.65
CA LEU A 385 -63.41 25.17 -32.21
C LEU A 385 -63.37 25.90 -33.55
N HIS A 386 -64.41 25.80 -34.38
CA HIS A 386 -64.53 26.63 -35.57
C HIS A 386 -64.65 28.14 -35.24
N GLN A 387 -65.42 28.49 -34.20
CA GLN A 387 -65.73 29.89 -33.90
C GLN A 387 -64.75 30.56 -32.93
N ALA A 388 -64.02 29.79 -32.14
CA ALA A 388 -63.14 30.29 -31.08
C ALA A 388 -61.86 29.45 -30.92
N GLY A 389 -61.45 28.75 -31.98
CA GLY A 389 -60.34 27.80 -31.93
C GLY A 389 -59.00 28.43 -31.57
N HIS A 390 -58.67 29.62 -32.10
CA HIS A 390 -57.39 30.27 -31.83
C HIS A 390 -57.32 30.74 -30.38
N ALA A 391 -58.42 31.23 -29.82
CA ALA A 391 -58.50 31.54 -28.41
C ALA A 391 -58.38 30.28 -27.53
N VAL A 392 -58.98 29.15 -27.93
CA VAL A 392 -58.78 27.87 -27.24
C VAL A 392 -57.31 27.44 -27.31
N GLN A 393 -56.69 27.50 -28.48
CA GLN A 393 -55.28 27.13 -28.68
C GLN A 393 -54.34 28.04 -27.89
N ALA A 394 -54.59 29.36 -27.85
CA ALA A 394 -53.79 30.27 -27.04
C ALA A 394 -53.88 29.98 -25.53
N VAL A 395 -55.06 29.58 -25.04
CA VAL A 395 -55.28 29.21 -23.63
C VAL A 395 -54.81 27.79 -23.32
N LYS A 396 -54.89 26.87 -24.29
CA LYS A 396 -54.53 25.45 -24.21
C LYS A 396 -53.72 25.07 -25.44
N PRO A 397 -52.41 25.38 -25.48
CA PRO A 397 -51.60 25.20 -26.69
C PRO A 397 -51.37 23.74 -27.08
N VAL A 398 -51.54 22.80 -26.14
CA VAL A 398 -51.36 21.37 -26.38
C VAL A 398 -52.72 20.68 -26.44
N PHE A 399 -53.01 20.06 -27.58
CA PHE A 399 -54.23 19.28 -27.81
C PHE A 399 -53.89 17.79 -27.74
N MET A 400 -54.48 17.06 -26.79
CA MET A 400 -54.37 15.60 -26.70
C MET A 400 -55.64 14.98 -27.28
N MET A 401 -55.53 14.36 -28.45
CA MET A 401 -56.67 13.84 -29.21
C MET A 401 -56.31 12.54 -29.90
N SER A 402 -57.25 11.59 -29.95
CA SER A 402 -57.15 10.44 -30.84
C SER A 402 -57.32 10.87 -32.31
N PRO A 403 -56.82 10.09 -33.29
CA PRO A 403 -56.96 10.42 -34.71
C PRO A 403 -58.42 10.71 -35.14
N ILE A 404 -59.38 9.94 -34.60
CA ILE A 404 -60.81 10.15 -34.86
C ILE A 404 -61.32 11.48 -34.29
N SER A 405 -60.84 11.87 -33.10
CA SER A 405 -61.20 13.15 -32.47
C SER A 405 -60.69 14.33 -33.27
N VAL A 406 -59.48 14.22 -33.83
CA VAL A 406 -58.92 15.23 -34.75
C VAL A 406 -59.83 15.41 -35.96
N ALA A 407 -60.22 14.32 -36.63
CA ALA A 407 -61.09 14.38 -37.80
C ALA A 407 -62.52 14.88 -37.47
N GLN A 408 -63.05 14.51 -36.30
CA GLN A 408 -64.40 14.86 -35.88
C GLN A 408 -64.53 16.34 -35.47
N TYR A 409 -63.56 16.86 -34.70
CA TYR A 409 -63.67 18.15 -34.02
C TYR A 409 -62.86 19.29 -34.66
N LEU A 410 -61.75 18.99 -35.35
CA LEU A 410 -60.90 20.01 -35.98
C LEU A 410 -61.24 20.11 -37.47
N GLU A 411 -61.77 21.26 -37.87
CA GLU A 411 -62.15 21.52 -39.27
C GLU A 411 -60.93 21.94 -40.12
N PRO A 412 -60.77 21.42 -41.37
CA PRO A 412 -59.63 21.75 -42.24
C PRO A 412 -59.43 23.25 -42.42
N GLY A 413 -58.19 23.74 -42.24
CA GLY A 413 -57.82 25.13 -42.45
C GLY A 413 -58.23 26.12 -41.34
N VAL A 414 -58.87 25.66 -40.25
CA VAL A 414 -59.23 26.54 -39.12
C VAL A 414 -58.09 26.67 -38.11
N LEU A 415 -57.42 25.57 -37.78
CA LEU A 415 -56.33 25.51 -36.81
C LEU A 415 -55.14 24.76 -37.40
N ASP A 416 -53.96 25.31 -37.15
CA ASP A 416 -52.66 24.75 -37.49
C ASP A 416 -51.81 24.58 -36.22
N PHE A 417 -50.90 23.60 -36.25
CA PHE A 417 -50.00 23.26 -35.17
C PHE A 417 -48.56 23.32 -35.68
N ASP A 418 -47.63 23.75 -34.82
CA ASP A 418 -46.21 23.74 -35.10
C ASP A 418 -45.62 22.33 -35.01
N LEU A 419 -46.11 21.51 -34.08
CA LEU A 419 -45.65 20.14 -33.85
C LEU A 419 -46.81 19.15 -33.66
N LEU A 420 -46.76 18.04 -34.39
CA LEU A 420 -47.55 16.84 -34.14
C LEU A 420 -46.66 15.79 -33.45
N LEU A 421 -47.04 15.37 -32.25
CA LEU A 421 -46.46 14.20 -31.60
C LEU A 421 -47.44 13.03 -31.75
N ILE A 422 -46.99 11.96 -32.42
CA ILE A 422 -47.73 10.69 -32.48
C ILE A 422 -47.04 9.74 -31.51
N ASP A 423 -47.67 9.50 -30.37
CA ASP A 423 -47.25 8.48 -29.42
C ASP A 423 -47.92 7.13 -29.77
N GLU A 424 -47.31 6.02 -29.33
CA GLU A 424 -47.75 4.66 -29.67
C GLU A 424 -47.97 4.45 -31.19
N ALA A 425 -47.09 5.07 -31.98
CA ALA A 425 -47.23 5.17 -33.43
C ALA A 425 -47.24 3.83 -34.17
N SER A 426 -46.73 2.75 -33.55
CA SER A 426 -46.84 1.40 -34.09
C SER A 426 -48.29 0.90 -34.17
N GLN A 427 -49.20 1.50 -33.41
CA GLN A 427 -50.64 1.18 -33.42
C GLN A 427 -51.48 2.13 -34.28
N VAL A 428 -50.88 3.16 -34.87
CA VAL A 428 -51.61 4.15 -35.67
C VAL A 428 -51.41 3.87 -37.16
N ARG A 429 -52.51 3.77 -37.92
CA ARG A 429 -52.42 3.62 -39.38
C ARG A 429 -52.10 4.97 -40.04
N PRO A 430 -51.32 4.98 -41.12
CA PRO A 430 -51.02 6.22 -41.86
C PRO A 430 -52.27 7.00 -42.24
N VAL A 431 -53.31 6.31 -42.73
CA VAL A 431 -54.58 6.93 -43.13
C VAL A 431 -55.32 7.62 -41.99
N ASP A 432 -55.24 7.07 -40.78
CA ASP A 432 -55.89 7.67 -39.60
C ASP A 432 -55.12 8.92 -39.15
N SER A 433 -53.79 8.90 -39.26
CA SER A 433 -52.93 10.03 -38.89
C SER A 433 -52.96 11.20 -39.89
N LEU A 434 -53.36 10.96 -41.15
CA LEU A 434 -53.27 11.94 -42.23
C LEU A 434 -53.94 13.28 -41.90
N GLY A 435 -55.11 13.23 -41.24
CA GLY A 435 -55.85 14.44 -40.83
C GLY A 435 -55.14 15.27 -39.77
N ALA A 436 -54.29 14.66 -38.94
CA ALA A 436 -53.43 15.35 -37.99
C ALA A 436 -52.17 15.88 -38.68
N VAL A 437 -51.53 15.06 -39.51
CA VAL A 437 -50.32 15.42 -40.28
C VAL A 437 -50.56 16.65 -41.14
N ALA A 438 -51.70 16.73 -41.82
CA ALA A 438 -52.06 17.86 -42.69
C ALA A 438 -52.22 19.20 -41.96
N ARG A 439 -52.29 19.20 -40.62
CA ARG A 439 -52.46 20.40 -39.78
C ARG A 439 -51.20 20.80 -39.04
N ALA A 440 -50.11 20.05 -39.19
CA ALA A 440 -48.89 20.27 -38.44
C ALA A 440 -47.73 20.61 -39.39
N ARG A 441 -46.83 21.49 -38.93
CA ARG A 441 -45.61 21.84 -39.70
C ARG A 441 -44.51 20.82 -39.53
N GLN A 442 -44.42 20.20 -38.35
CA GLN A 442 -43.45 19.18 -38.00
C GLN A 442 -44.16 17.99 -37.37
N MET A 443 -43.59 16.80 -37.55
CA MET A 443 -44.10 15.56 -36.96
C MET A 443 -42.96 14.83 -36.27
N THR A 444 -43.21 14.39 -35.03
CA THR A 444 -42.39 13.46 -34.29
C THR A 444 -43.20 12.20 -34.04
N VAL A 445 -42.65 11.06 -34.44
CA VAL A 445 -43.28 9.74 -34.33
C VAL A 445 -42.55 8.96 -33.25
N VAL A 446 -43.28 8.53 -32.23
CA VAL A 446 -42.76 7.79 -31.09
C VAL A 446 -43.52 6.48 -31.00
N GLY A 447 -42.81 5.37 -30.94
CA GLY A 447 -43.40 4.04 -30.86
C GLY A 447 -42.34 2.95 -30.89
N ASP A 448 -42.80 1.71 -30.93
CA ASP A 448 -41.94 0.52 -30.89
C ASP A 448 -42.41 -0.48 -31.97
N ASP A 449 -41.54 -0.75 -32.95
CA ASP A 449 -41.79 -1.65 -34.08
C ASP A 449 -41.87 -3.14 -33.64
N ARG A 450 -41.42 -3.45 -32.42
CA ARG A 450 -41.48 -4.78 -31.80
C ARG A 450 -42.74 -5.02 -30.97
N GLN A 451 -43.65 -4.05 -30.89
CA GLN A 451 -44.95 -4.17 -30.22
C GLN A 451 -46.09 -4.42 -31.21
N LEU A 452 -47.33 -4.44 -30.72
CA LEU A 452 -48.48 -4.85 -31.52
C LEU A 452 -48.71 -3.92 -32.73
N PRO A 453 -49.04 -4.48 -33.91
CA PRO A 453 -49.43 -3.70 -35.07
C PRO A 453 -50.80 -3.03 -34.87
N PRO A 454 -51.21 -2.10 -35.74
CA PRO A 454 -52.49 -1.41 -35.64
C PRO A 454 -53.68 -2.38 -35.68
N THR A 455 -54.69 -2.17 -34.83
CA THR A 455 -55.96 -2.89 -34.89
C THR A 455 -57.00 -2.14 -35.72
N ARG A 456 -57.96 -2.87 -36.32
CA ARG A 456 -59.05 -2.32 -37.16
C ARG A 456 -60.14 -1.59 -36.37
N PHE A 457 -59.78 -0.86 -35.32
CA PHE A 457 -60.74 -0.18 -34.44
C PHE A 457 -61.59 0.88 -35.17
N PHE A 458 -60.99 1.65 -36.08
CA PHE A 458 -61.69 2.73 -36.80
C PHE A 458 -62.79 2.22 -37.75
N SER A 459 -62.59 1.06 -38.37
CA SER A 459 -63.55 0.44 -39.29
C SER A 459 -64.85 0.01 -38.60
N ARG A 460 -64.77 -0.38 -37.32
CA ARG A 460 -65.95 -0.75 -36.52
C ARG A 460 -66.80 0.45 -36.08
N VAL A 461 -66.19 1.63 -35.93
CA VAL A 461 -66.90 2.85 -35.48
C VAL A 461 -67.60 3.58 -36.63
N VAL A 462 -67.13 3.38 -37.87
CA VAL A 462 -67.64 4.08 -39.07
C VAL A 462 -68.52 3.17 -39.96
N GLY A 463 -68.53 1.85 -39.73
CA GLY A 463 -69.30 0.86 -40.51
C GLY A 463 -70.49 0.24 -39.77
N ASP A 464 -71.53 -0.13 -40.53
CA ASP A 464 -72.76 -0.81 -40.08
C ASP A 464 -72.44 -2.18 -39.44
N GLU A 465 -73.10 -2.53 -38.33
CA GLU A 465 -72.83 -3.69 -37.44
C GLU A 465 -73.11 -5.09 -38.06
N SER A 466 -72.77 -5.33 -39.33
CA SER A 466 -73.06 -6.60 -40.01
C SER A 466 -71.84 -7.52 -40.14
N GLU A 467 -71.93 -8.65 -39.41
CA GLU A 467 -71.29 -9.95 -39.68
C GLU A 467 -69.77 -10.01 -39.93
N ALA A 468 -68.94 -9.37 -39.11
CA ALA A 468 -67.55 -9.79 -38.98
C ALA A 468 -67.45 -10.90 -37.92
N THR A 469 -67.19 -12.14 -38.33
CA THR A 469 -66.75 -13.19 -37.39
C THR A 469 -65.38 -12.80 -36.85
N GLU A 470 -65.13 -13.00 -35.54
CA GLU A 470 -63.89 -12.57 -34.88
C GLU A 470 -62.65 -13.10 -35.62
N ASP A 471 -62.68 -14.32 -36.18
CA ASP A 471 -61.57 -14.93 -36.92
C ASP A 471 -61.14 -14.17 -38.21
N ASP A 472 -62.02 -13.39 -38.84
CA ASP A 472 -61.72 -12.64 -40.08
C ASP A 472 -61.06 -11.27 -39.83
N ASP A 473 -61.09 -10.77 -38.59
CA ASP A 473 -60.49 -9.47 -38.23
C ASP A 473 -58.96 -9.58 -37.95
N PHE A 474 -58.44 -10.82 -37.86
CA PHE A 474 -57.09 -11.11 -37.39
C PHE A 474 -56.08 -11.54 -38.47
N GLN A 475 -56.49 -11.63 -39.74
CA GLN A 475 -55.56 -11.70 -40.88
C GLN A 475 -54.93 -10.32 -41.19
N ALA A 476 -54.49 -9.61 -40.15
CA ALA A 476 -53.87 -8.28 -40.22
C ALA A 476 -52.36 -8.37 -40.57
N GLY A 477 -52.01 -9.15 -41.59
CA GLY A 477 -50.63 -9.38 -42.02
C GLY A 477 -49.98 -8.21 -42.78
N ASP A 478 -50.73 -7.19 -43.22
CA ASP A 478 -50.23 -6.28 -44.27
C ASP A 478 -50.52 -4.77 -44.08
N MET A 479 -50.92 -4.31 -42.89
CA MET A 479 -51.06 -2.85 -42.67
C MET A 479 -49.83 -2.25 -41.99
N GLU A 480 -49.01 -1.55 -42.77
CA GLU A 480 -47.93 -0.71 -42.27
C GLU A 480 -48.48 0.36 -41.30
N SER A 481 -47.89 0.47 -40.12
CA SER A 481 -48.14 1.57 -39.18
C SER A 481 -47.48 2.85 -39.67
N ILE A 482 -47.87 4.01 -39.13
CA ILE A 482 -47.18 5.26 -39.45
C ILE A 482 -45.71 5.23 -39.03
N LEU A 483 -45.37 4.50 -37.96
CA LEU A 483 -43.99 4.23 -37.57
C LEU A 483 -43.25 3.44 -38.66
N GLY A 484 -43.80 2.30 -39.08
CA GLY A 484 -43.20 1.46 -40.12
C GLY A 484 -43.03 2.20 -41.45
N LEU A 485 -44.00 3.04 -41.81
CA LEU A 485 -43.90 3.89 -43.01
C LEU A 485 -42.75 4.92 -42.88
N CYS A 486 -42.59 5.56 -41.72
CA CYS A 486 -41.49 6.51 -41.48
C CYS A 486 -40.12 5.81 -41.52
N GLU A 487 -40.03 4.59 -40.97
CA GLU A 487 -38.82 3.75 -41.04
C GLU A 487 -38.50 3.36 -42.49
N ALA A 488 -39.48 2.93 -43.27
CA ALA A 488 -39.32 2.59 -44.68
C ALA A 488 -38.86 3.78 -45.54
N GLN A 489 -39.24 5.01 -45.15
CA GLN A 489 -38.79 6.25 -45.78
C GLN A 489 -37.42 6.74 -45.27
N ASN A 490 -36.75 5.98 -44.38
CA ASN A 490 -35.48 6.34 -43.76
C ASN A 490 -35.49 7.70 -43.06
N MET A 491 -36.58 8.02 -42.36
CA MET A 491 -36.61 9.20 -41.50
C MET A 491 -35.52 9.11 -40.40
N PRO A 492 -34.96 10.24 -39.94
CA PRO A 492 -34.01 10.25 -38.82
C PRO A 492 -34.64 9.62 -37.58
N GLN A 493 -33.99 8.59 -37.03
CA GLN A 493 -34.47 7.83 -35.88
C GLN A 493 -33.43 7.77 -34.77
N LYS A 494 -33.91 7.68 -33.52
CA LYS A 494 -33.07 7.50 -32.33
C LYS A 494 -33.72 6.48 -31.40
N MET A 495 -33.04 5.36 -31.19
CA MET A 495 -33.46 4.33 -30.23
C MET A 495 -33.18 4.81 -28.80
N LEU A 496 -34.19 4.72 -27.93
CA LEU A 496 -34.02 4.89 -26.49
C LEU A 496 -33.50 3.57 -25.92
N GLN A 497 -32.25 3.56 -25.45
CA GLN A 497 -31.58 2.32 -25.08
C GLN A 497 -31.81 1.89 -23.63
N TRP A 498 -32.14 2.81 -22.73
CA TRP A 498 -32.24 2.47 -21.30
C TRP A 498 -33.62 1.92 -20.93
N HIS A 499 -33.64 0.76 -20.29
CA HIS A 499 -34.85 0.16 -19.75
C HIS A 499 -34.97 0.41 -18.24
N TYR A 500 -35.97 1.19 -17.85
CA TYR A 500 -36.17 1.60 -16.45
C TYR A 500 -37.36 0.93 -15.76
N ARG A 501 -38.22 0.20 -16.50
CA ARG A 501 -39.46 -0.36 -15.95
C ARG A 501 -39.21 -1.52 -15.00
N SER A 502 -38.36 -2.46 -15.41
CA SER A 502 -38.18 -3.72 -14.69
C SER A 502 -37.16 -3.55 -13.56
N ARG A 503 -37.58 -3.85 -12.32
CA ARG A 503 -36.72 -3.86 -11.13
C ARG A 503 -35.78 -5.06 -11.06
N HIS A 504 -35.99 -6.03 -11.94
CA HIS A 504 -35.13 -7.19 -12.08
C HIS A 504 -34.88 -7.50 -13.55
N HIS A 505 -33.62 -7.69 -13.90
CA HIS A 505 -33.15 -7.87 -15.26
C HIS A 505 -33.80 -9.07 -15.98
N SER A 506 -34.12 -10.15 -15.24
CA SER A 506 -34.78 -11.33 -15.80
C SER A 506 -36.17 -11.07 -16.41
N LEU A 507 -36.84 -9.96 -16.07
CA LEU A 507 -38.15 -9.62 -16.66
C LEU A 507 -38.05 -9.15 -18.11
N ILE A 508 -36.91 -8.59 -18.50
CA ILE A 508 -36.69 -8.03 -19.85
C ILE A 508 -35.65 -8.84 -20.64
N ALA A 509 -34.84 -9.69 -19.99
CA ALA A 509 -33.71 -10.39 -20.61
C ALA A 509 -34.08 -11.13 -21.92
N VAL A 510 -35.15 -11.94 -21.92
CA VAL A 510 -35.61 -12.64 -23.12
C VAL A 510 -36.05 -11.65 -24.20
N SER A 511 -36.74 -10.59 -23.79
CA SER A 511 -37.26 -9.59 -24.72
C SER A 511 -36.12 -8.78 -25.38
N ASN A 512 -35.13 -8.35 -24.59
CA ASN A 512 -33.95 -7.64 -25.08
C ASN A 512 -33.21 -8.45 -26.16
N ARG A 513 -33.01 -9.75 -25.89
CA ARG A 513 -32.33 -10.66 -26.82
C ARG A 513 -33.14 -10.93 -28.09
N GLU A 514 -34.39 -11.35 -27.95
CA GLU A 514 -35.21 -11.82 -29.08
C GLU A 514 -35.71 -10.67 -29.97
N PHE A 515 -35.95 -9.48 -29.40
CA PHE A 515 -36.60 -8.37 -30.13
C PHE A 515 -35.69 -7.16 -30.37
N TYR A 516 -34.77 -6.87 -29.45
CA TYR A 516 -33.94 -5.65 -29.51
C TYR A 516 -32.47 -5.92 -29.85
N GLY A 517 -32.05 -7.19 -29.92
CA GLY A 517 -30.68 -7.59 -30.25
C GLY A 517 -29.68 -7.16 -29.19
N ASP A 518 -30.06 -7.23 -27.91
CA ASP A 518 -29.22 -6.89 -26.75
C ASP A 518 -28.74 -5.42 -26.72
N ARG A 519 -29.48 -4.54 -27.42
CA ARG A 519 -29.18 -3.10 -27.50
C ARG A 519 -29.77 -2.29 -26.34
N LEU A 520 -30.63 -2.88 -25.51
CA LEU A 520 -31.15 -2.20 -24.32
C LEU A 520 -30.19 -2.33 -23.15
N TYR A 521 -29.89 -1.22 -22.48
CA TYR A 521 -29.19 -1.19 -21.21
C TYR A 521 -30.16 -1.51 -20.08
N VAL A 522 -29.87 -2.59 -19.36
CA VAL A 522 -30.69 -3.10 -18.25
C VAL A 522 -29.85 -3.05 -16.98
N VAL A 523 -30.30 -2.29 -16.00
CA VAL A 523 -29.61 -2.23 -14.71
C VAL A 523 -29.81 -3.57 -13.97
N PRO A 524 -28.74 -4.25 -13.52
CA PRO A 524 -28.86 -5.48 -12.76
C PRO A 524 -29.62 -5.27 -11.45
N SER A 525 -30.25 -6.33 -10.97
CA SER A 525 -30.96 -6.29 -9.70
C SER A 525 -29.95 -6.50 -8.58
N PRO A 526 -30.13 -5.87 -7.39
CA PRO A 526 -29.34 -6.21 -6.22
C PRO A 526 -29.68 -7.59 -5.64
N PHE A 527 -30.54 -8.38 -6.29
CA PHE A 527 -30.90 -9.74 -5.89
C PHE A 527 -30.52 -10.75 -6.97
N ASN A 528 -29.98 -11.89 -6.54
CA ASN A 528 -29.48 -13.02 -7.32
C ASN A 528 -30.44 -14.20 -7.19
N GLY A 529 -31.56 -14.18 -7.93
CA GLY A 529 -32.58 -15.22 -7.81
C GLY A 529 -33.15 -15.34 -6.37
N GLY A 530 -34.17 -16.17 -6.16
CA GLY A 530 -34.70 -16.46 -4.81
C GLY A 530 -35.45 -15.32 -4.08
N GLY A 531 -35.32 -14.06 -4.52
CA GLY A 531 -36.07 -12.92 -3.98
C GLY A 531 -37.52 -12.81 -4.50
N ASP A 532 -38.24 -11.79 -4.04
CA ASP A 532 -39.61 -11.51 -4.49
C ASP A 532 -39.74 -10.80 -5.85
N LEU A 533 -38.62 -10.70 -6.57
CA LEU A 533 -38.50 -10.00 -7.85
C LEU A 533 -38.12 -10.97 -8.96
N GLY A 534 -38.38 -10.55 -10.20
CA GLY A 534 -37.97 -11.25 -11.40
C GLY A 534 -38.97 -12.28 -11.92
N LEU A 535 -38.50 -13.07 -12.87
CA LEU A 535 -39.26 -14.10 -13.57
C LEU A 535 -39.24 -15.42 -12.78
N ARG A 536 -40.41 -16.04 -12.60
CA ARG A 536 -40.58 -17.35 -11.97
C ARG A 536 -41.34 -18.30 -12.87
N PHE A 537 -40.92 -19.55 -12.91
CA PHE A 537 -41.60 -20.62 -13.65
C PHE A 537 -42.38 -21.53 -12.69
N ARG A 538 -43.70 -21.62 -12.88
CA ARG A 538 -44.63 -22.47 -12.12
C ARG A 538 -45.08 -23.62 -13.01
N HIS A 539 -44.40 -24.75 -12.90
CA HIS A 539 -44.70 -25.93 -13.72
C HIS A 539 -45.90 -26.70 -13.17
N ILE A 540 -46.96 -26.84 -13.97
CA ILE A 540 -48.19 -27.58 -13.64
C ILE A 540 -48.17 -28.93 -14.36
N ALA A 541 -47.41 -29.88 -13.80
CA ALA A 541 -47.03 -31.14 -14.46
C ALA A 541 -48.22 -32.03 -14.87
N ASP A 542 -49.37 -31.87 -14.22
CA ASP A 542 -50.56 -32.70 -14.41
C ASP A 542 -51.67 -31.99 -15.22
N GLY A 543 -51.41 -30.79 -15.74
CA GLY A 543 -52.38 -30.07 -16.57
C GLY A 543 -52.58 -30.69 -17.94
N VAL A 544 -53.82 -30.64 -18.42
CA VAL A 544 -54.27 -31.29 -19.65
C VAL A 544 -55.04 -30.26 -20.47
N PHE A 545 -54.75 -30.19 -21.77
CA PHE A 545 -55.46 -29.30 -22.68
C PHE A 545 -56.67 -30.01 -23.27
N ASP A 546 -57.88 -29.52 -22.96
CA ASP A 546 -59.11 -30.06 -23.50
C ASP A 546 -59.38 -29.56 -24.93
N ARG A 547 -58.63 -30.09 -25.89
CA ARG A 547 -58.67 -29.65 -27.29
C ARG A 547 -60.06 -29.79 -27.95
N GLY A 548 -60.82 -30.81 -27.54
CA GLY A 548 -62.11 -31.17 -28.15
C GLY A 548 -63.34 -30.63 -27.41
N GLY A 549 -63.21 -30.23 -26.15
CA GLY A 549 -64.27 -29.60 -25.36
C GLY A 549 -64.04 -28.12 -25.16
N THR A 550 -63.63 -27.72 -23.95
CA THR A 550 -63.58 -26.31 -23.53
C THR A 550 -62.44 -25.51 -24.16
N ARG A 551 -61.42 -26.17 -24.72
CA ARG A 551 -60.18 -25.56 -25.22
C ARG A 551 -59.41 -24.81 -24.15
N THR A 552 -59.46 -25.33 -22.91
CA THR A 552 -58.79 -24.75 -21.73
C THR A 552 -57.89 -25.79 -21.05
N ASN A 553 -57.04 -25.30 -20.15
CA ASN A 553 -56.33 -26.11 -19.16
C ASN A 553 -56.86 -25.74 -17.77
N GLN A 554 -57.83 -26.54 -17.29
CA GLN A 554 -58.55 -26.24 -16.04
C GLN A 554 -57.62 -26.22 -14.82
N LYS A 555 -56.61 -27.11 -14.78
CA LYS A 555 -55.69 -27.19 -13.65
C LYS A 555 -54.80 -25.95 -13.56
N GLU A 556 -54.38 -25.42 -14.70
CA GLU A 556 -53.63 -24.17 -14.75
C GLU A 556 -54.51 -22.97 -14.35
N ALA A 557 -55.79 -22.94 -14.78
CA ALA A 557 -56.74 -21.90 -14.38
C ALA A 557 -56.98 -21.88 -12.86
N ILE A 558 -57.13 -23.06 -12.25
CA ILE A 558 -57.20 -23.26 -10.79
C ILE A 558 -55.95 -22.70 -10.12
N ALA A 559 -54.75 -23.09 -10.57
CA ALA A 559 -53.49 -22.68 -9.96
C ALA A 559 -53.29 -21.15 -10.01
N ILE A 560 -53.68 -20.50 -11.11
CA ILE A 560 -53.64 -19.05 -11.23
C ILE A 560 -54.65 -18.39 -10.30
N ALA A 561 -55.89 -18.88 -10.26
CA ALA A 561 -56.91 -18.32 -9.39
C ALA A 561 -56.48 -18.42 -7.90
N ASP A 562 -55.85 -19.52 -7.50
CA ASP A 562 -55.25 -19.67 -6.17
C ASP A 562 -54.12 -18.65 -5.93
N ALA A 563 -53.21 -18.48 -6.90
CA ALA A 563 -52.11 -17.52 -6.80
C ALA A 563 -52.59 -16.06 -6.74
N VAL A 564 -53.67 -15.71 -7.43
CA VAL A 564 -54.30 -14.38 -7.35
C VAL A 564 -54.81 -14.13 -5.93
N MET A 565 -55.50 -15.11 -5.33
CA MET A 565 -56.04 -14.98 -3.97
C MET A 565 -54.92 -14.94 -2.92
N GLU A 566 -53.85 -15.70 -3.11
CA GLU A 566 -52.65 -15.63 -2.28
C GLU A 566 -51.99 -14.25 -2.37
N HIS A 567 -51.83 -13.71 -3.58
CA HIS A 567 -51.27 -12.37 -3.78
C HIS A 567 -52.12 -11.29 -3.09
N ALA A 568 -53.44 -11.31 -3.27
CA ALA A 568 -54.33 -10.36 -2.62
C ALA A 568 -54.23 -10.40 -1.07
N ARG A 569 -53.88 -11.55 -0.50
CA ARG A 569 -53.69 -11.73 0.95
C ARG A 569 -52.31 -11.28 1.43
N LEU A 570 -51.24 -11.64 0.71
CA LEU A 570 -49.85 -11.41 1.14
C LEU A 570 -49.30 -10.05 0.71
N TYR A 571 -49.79 -9.51 -0.41
CA TYR A 571 -49.29 -8.30 -1.05
C TYR A 571 -50.41 -7.34 -1.48
N PRO A 572 -51.32 -6.95 -0.57
CA PRO A 572 -52.48 -6.12 -0.92
C PRO A 572 -52.12 -4.75 -1.50
N ASP A 573 -50.94 -4.22 -1.18
CA ASP A 573 -50.44 -2.93 -1.67
C ASP A 573 -49.76 -3.01 -3.05
N LYS A 574 -49.60 -4.21 -3.61
CA LYS A 574 -48.99 -4.43 -4.93
C LYS A 574 -50.06 -4.64 -5.98
N THR A 575 -49.87 -4.01 -7.13
CA THR A 575 -50.82 -4.13 -8.23
C THR A 575 -50.61 -5.46 -8.97
N LEU A 576 -51.71 -6.11 -9.37
CA LEU A 576 -51.69 -7.44 -9.99
C LEU A 576 -52.44 -7.45 -11.32
N GLY A 577 -51.87 -8.13 -12.31
CA GLY A 577 -52.54 -8.45 -13.57
C GLY A 577 -52.36 -9.91 -13.95
N VAL A 578 -53.34 -10.46 -14.65
CA VAL A 578 -53.27 -11.82 -15.21
C VAL A 578 -53.38 -11.75 -16.73
N GLY A 579 -52.42 -12.35 -17.42
CA GLY A 579 -52.39 -12.48 -18.87
C GLY A 579 -52.55 -13.92 -19.33
N ALA A 580 -53.62 -14.23 -20.05
CA ALA A 580 -53.84 -15.56 -20.64
C ALA A 580 -53.51 -15.57 -22.13
N PHE A 581 -52.96 -16.68 -22.65
CA PHE A 581 -52.66 -16.79 -24.08
C PHE A 581 -53.90 -16.92 -24.97
N SER A 582 -55.05 -17.30 -24.41
CA SER A 582 -56.32 -17.43 -25.14
C SER A 582 -57.50 -16.83 -24.38
N VAL A 583 -58.57 -16.48 -25.12
CA VAL A 583 -59.84 -16.00 -24.55
C VAL A 583 -60.48 -17.08 -23.69
N ALA A 584 -60.55 -18.33 -24.18
CA ALA A 584 -61.13 -19.45 -23.44
C ALA A 584 -60.40 -19.67 -22.10
N GLN A 585 -59.06 -19.57 -22.07
CA GLN A 585 -58.30 -19.72 -20.83
C GLN A 585 -58.51 -18.52 -19.88
N ARG A 586 -58.63 -17.29 -20.40
CA ARG A 586 -58.99 -16.11 -19.60
C ARG A 586 -60.31 -16.32 -18.88
N ASP A 587 -61.32 -16.81 -19.60
CA ASP A 587 -62.66 -17.01 -19.06
C ASP A 587 -62.67 -18.13 -18.00
N ALA A 588 -61.95 -19.23 -18.24
CA ALA A 588 -61.78 -20.27 -17.23
C ALA A 588 -61.08 -19.77 -15.94
N ILE A 589 -60.11 -18.86 -16.06
CA ILE A 589 -59.47 -18.23 -14.89
C ILE A 589 -60.47 -17.34 -14.14
N LEU A 590 -61.28 -16.55 -14.86
CA LEU A 590 -62.31 -15.71 -14.24
C LEU A 590 -63.35 -16.52 -13.49
N ASP A 591 -63.81 -17.63 -14.07
CA ASP A 591 -64.77 -18.55 -13.44
C ASP A 591 -64.20 -19.15 -12.14
N GLU A 592 -62.97 -19.66 -12.17
CA GLU A 592 -62.28 -20.23 -11.00
C GLU A 592 -61.97 -19.17 -9.92
N LEU A 593 -61.68 -17.94 -10.34
CA LEU A 593 -61.45 -16.81 -9.44
C LEU A 593 -62.74 -16.36 -8.75
N GLU A 594 -63.85 -16.29 -9.47
CA GLU A 594 -65.17 -15.94 -8.93
C GLU A 594 -65.61 -16.94 -7.83
N LEU A 595 -65.36 -18.24 -8.03
CA LEU A 595 -65.62 -19.27 -7.01
C LEU A 595 -64.86 -19.00 -5.70
N ARG A 596 -63.58 -18.61 -5.79
CA ARG A 596 -62.73 -18.35 -4.62
C ARG A 596 -63.05 -17.01 -3.95
N ARG A 597 -63.34 -15.98 -4.73
CA ARG A 597 -63.75 -14.66 -4.22
C ARG A 597 -64.99 -14.74 -3.35
N ARG A 598 -65.98 -15.56 -3.75
CA ARG A 598 -67.18 -15.83 -2.93
C ARG A 598 -66.87 -16.48 -1.58
N GLN A 599 -65.77 -17.21 -1.47
CA GLN A 599 -65.33 -17.86 -0.24
C GLN A 599 -64.45 -16.96 0.65
N ALA A 600 -63.90 -15.87 0.11
CA ALA A 600 -62.96 -14.97 0.78
C ALA A 600 -63.36 -13.49 0.59
N VAL A 601 -64.54 -13.15 1.09
CA VAL A 601 -65.17 -11.82 0.96
C VAL A 601 -64.29 -10.70 1.54
N GLU A 602 -63.44 -11.02 2.50
CA GLU A 602 -62.48 -10.08 3.10
C GLU A 602 -61.46 -9.50 2.10
N LEU A 603 -61.24 -10.16 0.95
CA LEU A 603 -60.29 -9.72 -0.08
C LEU A 603 -60.93 -8.86 -1.18
N GLU A 604 -62.24 -8.60 -1.14
CA GLU A 604 -62.96 -7.87 -2.21
C GLU A 604 -62.44 -6.46 -2.46
N THR A 605 -61.87 -5.80 -1.44
CA THR A 605 -61.27 -4.47 -1.57
C THR A 605 -60.14 -4.44 -2.61
N PHE A 606 -59.39 -5.53 -2.75
CA PHE A 606 -58.31 -5.64 -3.74
C PHE A 606 -58.82 -5.63 -5.19
N PHE A 607 -60.04 -6.15 -5.42
CA PHE A 607 -60.65 -6.27 -6.74
C PHE A 607 -61.47 -5.03 -7.15
N ALA A 608 -61.43 -3.96 -6.37
CA ALA A 608 -62.15 -2.72 -6.66
C ALA A 608 -61.60 -2.01 -7.91
N THR A 609 -62.49 -1.52 -8.77
CA THR A 609 -62.13 -0.86 -10.04
C THR A 609 -61.84 0.64 -9.93
N ALA A 610 -62.01 1.24 -8.75
CA ALA A 610 -61.87 2.67 -8.52
C ALA A 610 -60.42 3.13 -8.23
N THR A 611 -59.45 2.23 -8.32
CA THR A 611 -58.02 2.54 -8.16
C THR A 611 -57.41 3.01 -9.49
N ALA A 612 -56.25 3.66 -9.44
CA ALA A 612 -55.54 4.10 -10.64
C ALA A 612 -55.07 2.91 -11.51
N GLU A 613 -54.72 1.79 -10.88
CA GLU A 613 -54.22 0.58 -11.52
C GLU A 613 -55.00 -0.65 -11.00
N PRO A 614 -56.25 -0.85 -11.46
CA PRO A 614 -57.11 -1.92 -10.93
C PRO A 614 -56.61 -3.31 -11.32
N PHE A 615 -56.97 -4.34 -10.54
CA PHE A 615 -56.74 -5.73 -10.92
C PHE A 615 -57.39 -6.05 -12.26
N PHE A 616 -56.73 -6.85 -13.10
CA PHE A 616 -57.30 -7.32 -14.36
C PHE A 616 -56.96 -8.78 -14.67
N VAL A 617 -57.84 -9.41 -15.46
CA VAL A 617 -57.57 -10.66 -16.19
C VAL A 617 -57.85 -10.40 -17.67
N LYS A 618 -56.80 -10.45 -18.50
CA LYS A 618 -56.86 -10.13 -19.93
C LYS A 618 -56.20 -11.22 -20.75
N ASN A 619 -56.59 -11.35 -22.02
CA ASN A 619 -55.86 -12.19 -22.96
C ASN A 619 -54.72 -11.40 -23.63
N LEU A 620 -53.83 -12.14 -24.29
CA LEU A 620 -52.66 -11.65 -24.99
C LEU A 620 -52.91 -10.43 -25.91
N GLU A 621 -54.09 -10.34 -26.51
CA GLU A 621 -54.46 -9.30 -27.46
C GLU A 621 -54.91 -7.99 -26.80
N ASN A 622 -55.37 -8.03 -25.55
CA ASN A 622 -56.01 -6.89 -24.88
C ASN A 622 -55.18 -6.29 -23.74
N ILE A 623 -53.99 -6.85 -23.46
CA ILE A 623 -53.14 -6.45 -22.33
C ILE A 623 -52.25 -5.22 -22.63
N GLN A 624 -52.33 -4.64 -23.83
CA GLN A 624 -51.50 -3.51 -24.21
C GLN A 624 -51.80 -2.26 -23.39
N GLY A 625 -50.75 -1.50 -23.05
CA GLY A 625 -50.85 -0.26 -22.27
C GLY A 625 -51.04 -0.46 -20.77
N ASP A 626 -51.34 -1.67 -20.30
CA ASP A 626 -51.43 -1.99 -18.88
C ASP A 626 -50.11 -2.56 -18.34
N GLU A 627 -49.65 -2.06 -17.19
CA GLU A 627 -48.52 -2.61 -16.45
C GLU A 627 -48.87 -2.79 -14.98
N ARG A 628 -48.28 -3.78 -14.31
CA ARG A 628 -48.53 -4.06 -12.89
C ARG A 628 -47.24 -4.41 -12.20
N ASP A 629 -47.22 -4.28 -10.87
CA ASP A 629 -46.07 -4.72 -10.07
C ASP A 629 -45.84 -6.22 -10.30
N VAL A 630 -46.93 -6.98 -10.28
CA VAL A 630 -46.93 -8.43 -10.52
C VAL A 630 -47.80 -8.80 -11.72
N ILE A 631 -47.27 -9.62 -12.62
CA ILE A 631 -48.03 -10.22 -13.73
C ILE A 631 -47.98 -11.76 -13.61
N LEU A 632 -49.15 -12.39 -13.58
CA LEU A 632 -49.28 -13.84 -13.71
C LEU A 632 -49.62 -14.19 -15.16
N ILE A 633 -48.90 -15.13 -15.75
CA ILE A 633 -49.11 -15.56 -17.14
C ILE A 633 -49.66 -16.97 -17.15
N SER A 634 -50.80 -17.18 -17.84
CA SER A 634 -51.32 -18.50 -18.18
C SER A 634 -50.95 -18.85 -19.62
N VAL A 635 -50.12 -19.88 -19.79
CA VAL A 635 -49.85 -20.46 -21.10
C VAL A 635 -51.07 -21.21 -21.64
N GLY A 636 -51.79 -21.94 -20.79
CA GLY A 636 -53.06 -22.60 -21.09
C GLY A 636 -52.99 -23.79 -22.07
N TYR A 637 -51.89 -23.94 -22.82
CA TYR A 637 -51.67 -25.04 -23.76
C TYR A 637 -50.85 -26.16 -23.12
N ALA A 638 -51.26 -27.40 -23.36
CA ALA A 638 -50.65 -28.59 -22.80
C ALA A 638 -50.80 -29.81 -23.74
N LYS A 639 -50.26 -30.95 -23.31
CA LYS A 639 -50.60 -32.24 -23.90
C LYS A 639 -52.08 -32.53 -23.63
N ASP A 640 -52.77 -33.12 -24.60
CA ASP A 640 -54.13 -33.60 -24.41
C ASP A 640 -54.15 -34.91 -23.59
N SER A 641 -55.34 -35.45 -23.33
CA SER A 641 -55.51 -36.70 -22.55
C SER A 641 -54.85 -37.93 -23.19
N SER A 642 -54.52 -37.87 -24.49
CA SER A 642 -53.76 -38.91 -25.20
C SER A 642 -52.24 -38.72 -25.11
N GLY A 643 -51.79 -37.63 -24.48
CA GLY A 643 -50.38 -37.23 -24.41
C GLY A 643 -49.89 -36.48 -25.65
N TYR A 644 -50.78 -36.18 -26.60
CA TYR A 644 -50.42 -35.53 -27.86
C TYR A 644 -50.32 -34.01 -27.70
N MET A 645 -49.34 -33.41 -28.38
CA MET A 645 -49.13 -31.96 -28.41
C MET A 645 -49.20 -31.43 -29.84
N ALA A 646 -50.11 -30.49 -30.08
CA ALA A 646 -50.44 -30.01 -31.42
C ALA A 646 -49.45 -28.98 -32.00
N MET A 647 -48.55 -28.40 -31.19
CA MET A 647 -47.72 -27.24 -31.55
C MET A 647 -48.53 -26.01 -32.04
N SER A 648 -49.76 -25.90 -31.53
CA SER A 648 -50.71 -24.82 -31.82
C SER A 648 -51.04 -24.07 -30.53
N PHE A 649 -50.34 -22.96 -30.31
CA PHE A 649 -50.41 -22.00 -29.22
C PHE A 649 -51.30 -20.79 -29.55
N GLY A 650 -52.33 -20.99 -30.38
CA GLY A 650 -53.34 -19.99 -30.73
C GLY A 650 -52.74 -18.71 -31.34
N PRO A 651 -53.00 -17.51 -30.77
CA PRO A 651 -52.52 -16.24 -31.33
C PRO A 651 -50.99 -16.14 -31.53
N LEU A 652 -50.21 -16.97 -30.83
CA LEU A 652 -48.75 -17.01 -30.99
C LEU A 652 -48.29 -17.70 -32.28
N ASN A 653 -49.13 -18.55 -32.90
CA ASN A 653 -48.81 -19.17 -34.18
C ASN A 653 -49.10 -18.26 -35.37
N ASN A 654 -49.90 -17.22 -35.17
CA ASN A 654 -50.25 -16.25 -36.20
C ASN A 654 -49.06 -15.30 -36.46
N GLU A 655 -49.12 -14.59 -37.59
CA GLU A 655 -48.16 -13.55 -37.91
C GLU A 655 -48.16 -12.43 -36.84
N GLY A 656 -46.96 -11.99 -36.45
CA GLY A 656 -46.77 -11.07 -35.33
C GLY A 656 -47.06 -11.68 -33.95
N GLY A 657 -47.23 -13.00 -33.84
CA GLY A 657 -47.41 -13.71 -32.57
C GLY A 657 -46.27 -13.46 -31.58
N GLU A 658 -45.04 -13.30 -32.08
CA GLU A 658 -43.87 -12.94 -31.27
C GLU A 658 -44.00 -11.55 -30.63
N ARG A 659 -44.61 -10.57 -31.33
CA ARG A 659 -44.83 -9.21 -30.80
C ARG A 659 -45.88 -9.23 -29.69
N ARG A 660 -46.91 -10.06 -29.83
CA ARG A 660 -47.92 -10.30 -28.80
C ARG A 660 -47.28 -10.88 -27.52
N LEU A 661 -46.39 -11.85 -27.67
CA LEU A 661 -45.62 -12.39 -26.55
C LEU A 661 -44.73 -11.31 -25.93
N ASN A 662 -44.00 -10.54 -26.74
CA ASN A 662 -43.14 -9.45 -26.28
C ASN A 662 -43.91 -8.45 -25.40
N VAL A 663 -45.10 -8.05 -25.84
CA VAL A 663 -45.97 -7.17 -25.05
C VAL A 663 -46.29 -7.81 -23.70
N LEU A 664 -46.80 -9.04 -23.67
CA LEU A 664 -47.21 -9.68 -22.43
C LEU A 664 -46.06 -9.86 -21.41
N ILE A 665 -44.90 -10.34 -21.86
CA ILE A 665 -43.78 -10.64 -20.96
C ILE A 665 -43.09 -9.38 -20.41
N THR A 666 -43.41 -8.19 -20.96
CA THR A 666 -42.82 -6.90 -20.55
C THR A 666 -43.77 -6.03 -19.72
N ARG A 667 -44.89 -6.57 -19.25
CA ARG A 667 -45.89 -5.84 -18.43
C ARG A 667 -45.58 -5.80 -16.93
N ALA A 668 -44.66 -6.62 -16.44
CA ALA A 668 -44.31 -6.68 -15.02
C ALA A 668 -43.23 -5.65 -14.66
N ARG A 669 -43.46 -4.88 -13.59
CA ARG A 669 -42.44 -3.99 -12.98
C ARG A 669 -41.53 -4.74 -12.02
N GLU A 670 -42.08 -5.64 -11.20
CA GLU A 670 -41.35 -6.29 -10.11
C GLU A 670 -41.22 -7.81 -10.29
N ARG A 671 -42.34 -8.49 -10.56
CA ARG A 671 -42.40 -9.96 -10.58
C ARG A 671 -43.29 -10.47 -11.71
N CYS A 672 -42.82 -11.48 -12.43
CA CYS A 672 -43.64 -12.21 -13.40
C CYS A 672 -43.63 -13.70 -13.05
N GLU A 673 -44.81 -14.31 -12.92
CA GLU A 673 -44.92 -15.76 -12.70
C GLU A 673 -45.61 -16.42 -13.88
N VAL A 674 -44.92 -17.35 -14.54
CA VAL A 674 -45.42 -18.06 -15.72
C VAL A 674 -45.91 -19.44 -15.29
N PHE A 675 -47.21 -19.65 -15.38
CA PHE A 675 -47.86 -20.92 -15.15
C PHE A 675 -47.93 -21.66 -16.49
N SER A 676 -47.37 -22.87 -16.51
CA SER A 676 -47.36 -23.69 -17.71
C SER A 676 -47.34 -25.17 -17.38
N SER A 677 -48.14 -25.94 -18.10
CA SER A 677 -48.09 -27.41 -18.08
C SER A 677 -47.10 -28.02 -19.06
N ILE A 678 -46.35 -27.19 -19.79
CA ILE A 678 -45.33 -27.61 -20.75
C ILE A 678 -44.00 -26.95 -20.42
N THR A 679 -42.93 -27.58 -20.86
CA THR A 679 -41.58 -27.05 -20.82
C THR A 679 -41.10 -26.68 -22.22
N ALA A 680 -39.97 -25.98 -22.30
CA ALA A 680 -39.34 -25.70 -23.59
C ALA A 680 -38.99 -26.98 -24.39
N ASP A 681 -38.72 -28.09 -23.70
CA ASP A 681 -38.38 -29.38 -24.31
C ASP A 681 -39.58 -30.03 -25.01
N ASP A 682 -40.81 -29.67 -24.59
CA ASP A 682 -42.04 -30.13 -25.24
C ASP A 682 -42.30 -29.39 -26.56
N ILE A 683 -41.68 -28.22 -26.80
CA ILE A 683 -41.88 -27.43 -28.02
C ILE A 683 -40.93 -27.90 -29.14
N ASP A 684 -41.50 -28.60 -30.12
CA ASP A 684 -40.78 -29.09 -31.30
C ASP A 684 -40.83 -28.08 -32.47
N LEU A 685 -39.73 -27.36 -32.66
CA LEU A 685 -39.58 -26.37 -33.73
C LEU A 685 -39.47 -26.98 -35.14
N ASN A 686 -39.27 -28.30 -35.28
CA ASN A 686 -39.35 -28.95 -36.59
C ASN A 686 -40.80 -29.08 -37.07
N ARG A 687 -41.77 -29.01 -36.13
CA ARG A 687 -43.21 -29.15 -36.39
C ARG A 687 -43.95 -27.81 -36.47
N THR A 688 -43.30 -26.68 -36.17
CA THR A 688 -43.87 -25.34 -36.30
C THR A 688 -42.81 -24.34 -36.74
N LYS A 689 -43.16 -23.48 -37.70
CA LYS A 689 -42.29 -22.38 -38.17
C LYS A 689 -42.65 -21.02 -37.57
N ALA A 690 -43.61 -20.98 -36.65
CA ALA A 690 -44.10 -19.73 -36.10
C ALA A 690 -43.04 -19.08 -35.20
N ARG A 691 -42.71 -17.81 -35.47
CA ARG A 691 -41.73 -17.04 -34.68
C ARG A 691 -42.18 -16.87 -33.23
N GLY A 692 -43.48 -16.73 -32.99
CA GLY A 692 -44.04 -16.70 -31.62
C GLY A 692 -43.82 -17.99 -30.84
N ALA A 693 -43.86 -19.15 -31.49
CA ALA A 693 -43.57 -20.44 -30.84
C ALA A 693 -42.07 -20.58 -30.51
N GLN A 694 -41.18 -20.07 -31.37
CA GLN A 694 -39.75 -20.00 -31.09
C GLN A 694 -39.46 -19.08 -29.89
N ALA A 695 -40.03 -17.87 -29.88
CA ALA A 695 -39.87 -16.94 -28.76
C ALA A 695 -40.44 -17.50 -27.45
N LEU A 696 -41.57 -18.22 -27.49
CA LEU A 696 -42.12 -18.93 -26.33
C LEU A 696 -41.15 -19.99 -25.81
N LYS A 697 -40.50 -20.76 -26.71
CA LYS A 697 -39.49 -21.74 -26.31
C LYS A 697 -38.29 -21.09 -25.62
N THR A 698 -37.78 -19.97 -26.14
CA THR A 698 -36.71 -19.20 -25.48
C THR A 698 -37.18 -18.71 -24.11
N TYR A 699 -38.39 -18.14 -24.04
CA TYR A 699 -38.97 -17.61 -22.80
C TYR A 699 -39.12 -18.69 -21.72
N LEU A 700 -39.65 -19.86 -22.05
CA LEU A 700 -39.78 -20.97 -21.10
C LEU A 700 -38.42 -21.56 -20.69
N THR A 701 -37.46 -21.63 -21.62
CA THR A 701 -36.08 -22.04 -21.29
C THR A 701 -35.49 -21.11 -20.23
N TYR A 702 -35.59 -19.81 -20.44
CA TYR A 702 -35.08 -18.80 -19.53
C TYR A 702 -35.85 -18.77 -18.20
N ALA A 703 -37.18 -18.82 -18.22
CA ALA A 703 -37.99 -18.86 -17.01
C ALA A 703 -37.66 -20.04 -16.10
N ARG A 704 -37.33 -21.21 -16.70
CA ARG A 704 -36.96 -22.43 -15.97
C ARG A 704 -35.52 -22.43 -15.48
N SER A 705 -34.58 -22.00 -16.32
CA SER A 705 -33.14 -22.18 -16.07
C SER A 705 -32.44 -20.92 -15.53
N GLY A 706 -32.99 -19.73 -15.78
CA GLY A 706 -32.31 -18.45 -15.55
C GLY A 706 -31.27 -18.07 -16.61
N PHE A 707 -31.03 -18.92 -17.62
CA PHE A 707 -30.00 -18.72 -18.65
C PHE A 707 -30.61 -18.74 -20.06
N LEU A 708 -30.17 -17.82 -20.92
CA LEU A 708 -30.64 -17.72 -22.32
C LEU A 708 -29.89 -18.70 -23.25
N ASP A 709 -28.66 -19.08 -22.90
CA ASP A 709 -27.86 -20.09 -23.59
C ASP A 709 -27.64 -21.32 -22.70
N ALA A 710 -27.80 -22.52 -23.27
CA ALA A 710 -27.45 -23.78 -22.62
C ALA A 710 -25.94 -23.94 -22.37
N VAL A 711 -25.12 -23.06 -22.95
CA VAL A 711 -23.71 -22.91 -22.63
C VAL A 711 -23.63 -21.81 -21.57
N ALA A 712 -23.44 -22.21 -20.32
CA ALA A 712 -23.13 -21.30 -19.23
C ALA A 712 -21.96 -20.41 -19.65
N THR A 713 -22.23 -19.15 -20.01
CA THR A 713 -21.20 -18.11 -20.00
C THR A 713 -20.79 -18.00 -18.55
N ALA A 714 -19.54 -18.37 -18.27
CA ALA A 714 -18.98 -18.48 -16.95
C ALA A 714 -19.25 -17.21 -16.13
N THR A 715 -20.22 -17.27 -15.22
CA THR A 715 -20.20 -16.45 -14.02
C THR A 715 -18.83 -16.66 -13.38
N GLY A 716 -17.96 -15.65 -13.46
CA GLY A 716 -16.59 -15.71 -12.96
C GLY A 716 -15.45 -15.43 -13.96
N SER A 717 -15.71 -15.12 -15.23
CA SER A 717 -14.67 -14.50 -16.07
C SER A 717 -14.63 -13.00 -15.82
N TYR A 718 -13.51 -12.50 -15.34
CA TYR A 718 -13.22 -11.07 -15.25
C TYR A 718 -12.91 -10.52 -16.65
N ASP A 719 -13.39 -9.32 -16.96
CA ASP A 719 -13.13 -8.62 -18.21
C ASP A 719 -11.70 -8.06 -18.27
N SER A 720 -11.09 -7.80 -17.11
CA SER A 720 -9.70 -7.33 -17.04
C SER A 720 -8.88 -8.01 -15.94
N GLU A 721 -7.55 -7.94 -16.10
CA GLU A 721 -6.61 -8.38 -15.07
C GLU A 721 -6.71 -7.54 -13.78
N PHE A 722 -7.04 -6.24 -13.91
CA PHE A 722 -7.24 -5.37 -12.76
C PHE A 722 -8.48 -5.79 -11.96
N GLU A 723 -9.61 -6.00 -12.64
CA GLU A 723 -10.84 -6.51 -12.03
C GLU A 723 -10.60 -7.85 -11.31
N ARG A 724 -9.85 -8.76 -11.94
CA ARG A 724 -9.44 -10.03 -11.30
C ARG A 724 -8.66 -9.80 -10.01
N GLN A 725 -7.70 -8.87 -10.01
CA GLN A 725 -6.89 -8.57 -8.82
C GLN A 725 -7.73 -7.96 -7.70
N VAL A 726 -8.63 -7.03 -8.04
CA VAL A 726 -9.59 -6.44 -7.08
C VAL A 726 -10.49 -7.53 -6.49
N GLY A 727 -11.07 -8.38 -7.34
CA GLY A 727 -11.90 -9.51 -6.91
C GLY A 727 -11.15 -10.48 -5.98
N GLN A 728 -9.93 -10.86 -6.34
CA GLN A 728 -9.09 -11.75 -5.51
C GLN A 728 -8.71 -11.10 -4.17
N ALA A 729 -8.41 -9.80 -4.15
CA ALA A 729 -8.11 -9.09 -2.92
C ALA A 729 -9.33 -9.05 -1.98
N LEU A 730 -10.53 -8.83 -2.51
CA LEU A 730 -11.78 -8.86 -1.74
C LEU A 730 -12.08 -10.26 -1.20
N VAL A 731 -11.90 -11.31 -2.00
CA VAL A 731 -12.05 -12.70 -1.55
C VAL A 731 -11.04 -13.04 -0.45
N ALA A 732 -9.79 -12.58 -0.57
CA ALA A 732 -8.77 -12.78 0.47
C ALA A 732 -9.13 -12.09 1.80
N GLN A 733 -9.95 -11.04 1.78
CA GLN A 733 -10.50 -10.38 2.96
C GLN A 733 -11.76 -11.09 3.52
N GLY A 734 -12.20 -12.19 2.90
CA GLY A 734 -13.32 -13.01 3.36
C GLY A 734 -14.69 -12.67 2.75
N PHE A 735 -14.74 -11.79 1.75
CA PHE A 735 -15.98 -11.49 1.03
C PHE A 735 -16.27 -12.54 -0.03
N GLN A 736 -17.55 -12.86 -0.24
CA GLN A 736 -18.00 -13.57 -1.43
C GLN A 736 -18.26 -12.54 -2.53
N VAL A 737 -17.64 -12.74 -3.70
CA VAL A 737 -17.68 -11.82 -4.83
C VAL A 737 -18.12 -12.55 -6.09
N ASP A 738 -19.18 -12.07 -6.72
CA ASP A 738 -19.60 -12.51 -8.04
C ASP A 738 -19.12 -11.48 -9.08
N ALA A 739 -18.66 -11.93 -10.25
CA ALA A 739 -18.21 -11.07 -11.33
C ALA A 739 -19.23 -11.02 -12.46
N GLN A 740 -19.24 -9.92 -13.22
CA GLN A 740 -20.04 -9.69 -14.41
C GLN A 740 -21.54 -9.87 -14.16
N ILE A 741 -22.07 -9.07 -13.23
CA ILE A 741 -23.45 -9.17 -12.76
C ILE A 741 -24.37 -8.39 -13.68
N GLY A 742 -25.31 -9.08 -14.32
CA GLY A 742 -26.35 -8.47 -15.13
C GLY A 742 -26.70 -9.32 -16.33
N VAL A 743 -27.34 -8.68 -17.29
CA VAL A 743 -27.66 -9.30 -18.58
C VAL A 743 -27.32 -8.30 -19.67
N ALA A 744 -26.82 -8.84 -20.78
CA ALA A 744 -26.75 -8.26 -22.11
C ALA A 744 -26.93 -6.73 -22.19
N GLY A 745 -25.82 -6.01 -22.43
CA GLY A 745 -25.78 -4.57 -22.64
C GLY A 745 -25.17 -3.78 -21.48
N PHE A 746 -25.36 -4.24 -20.24
CA PHE A 746 -24.74 -3.63 -19.06
C PHE A 746 -24.45 -4.69 -17.99
N PHE A 747 -23.19 -4.81 -17.60
CA PHE A 747 -22.73 -5.69 -16.53
C PHE A 747 -22.02 -4.84 -15.49
N VAL A 748 -22.31 -5.12 -14.22
CA VAL A 748 -21.51 -4.59 -13.11
C VAL A 748 -20.34 -5.53 -12.91
N ASP A 749 -19.12 -4.99 -12.96
CA ASP A 749 -17.89 -5.79 -12.93
C ASP A 749 -17.85 -6.75 -11.74
N LEU A 750 -18.08 -6.25 -10.52
CA LEU A 750 -18.06 -7.08 -9.30
C LEU A 750 -19.24 -6.74 -8.38
N GLY A 751 -19.76 -7.75 -7.69
CA GLY A 751 -20.73 -7.54 -6.62
C GLY A 751 -20.40 -8.35 -5.38
N ILE A 752 -20.47 -7.67 -4.23
CA ILE A 752 -20.27 -8.29 -2.92
C ILE A 752 -21.58 -8.93 -2.48
N VAL A 753 -21.59 -10.24 -2.30
CA VAL A 753 -22.74 -10.98 -1.80
C VAL A 753 -22.95 -10.68 -0.32
N ASP A 754 -24.20 -10.44 0.06
CA ASP A 754 -24.62 -10.26 1.44
C ASP A 754 -24.55 -11.60 2.20
N SER A 755 -23.64 -11.70 3.16
CA SER A 755 -23.48 -12.91 3.98
C SER A 755 -24.68 -13.17 4.90
N ASP A 756 -25.41 -12.13 5.29
CA ASP A 756 -26.59 -12.24 6.16
C ASP A 756 -27.86 -12.56 5.37
N GLN A 757 -27.87 -12.22 4.07
CA GLN A 757 -28.99 -12.44 3.15
C GLN A 757 -28.51 -13.08 1.83
N PRO A 758 -28.27 -14.41 1.81
CA PRO A 758 -27.86 -15.12 0.61
C PRO A 758 -28.84 -14.87 -0.56
N GLY A 759 -28.32 -14.46 -1.71
CA GLY A 759 -29.12 -14.03 -2.86
C GLY A 759 -29.35 -12.52 -2.95
N ARG A 760 -28.70 -11.72 -2.11
CA ARG A 760 -28.64 -10.25 -2.23
C ARG A 760 -27.20 -9.78 -2.36
N TYR A 761 -26.99 -8.66 -3.05
CA TYR A 761 -25.74 -7.94 -3.10
C TYR A 761 -25.75 -6.72 -2.16
N LEU A 762 -24.65 -6.53 -1.43
CA LEU A 762 -24.41 -5.37 -0.57
C LEU A 762 -23.93 -4.16 -1.37
N LEU A 763 -23.06 -4.42 -2.35
CA LEU A 763 -22.36 -3.39 -3.11
C LEU A 763 -22.03 -3.91 -4.51
N GLY A 764 -22.32 -3.11 -5.53
CA GLY A 764 -21.77 -3.26 -6.87
C GLY A 764 -20.54 -2.36 -7.03
N ILE A 765 -19.50 -2.88 -7.68
CA ILE A 765 -18.23 -2.21 -7.93
C ILE A 765 -18.00 -2.24 -9.43
N GLU A 766 -17.86 -1.05 -10.02
CA GLU A 766 -17.36 -0.88 -11.38
C GLU A 766 -15.86 -0.58 -11.31
N CYS A 767 -15.07 -1.34 -12.06
CA CYS A 767 -13.65 -1.10 -12.22
C CYS A 767 -13.45 -0.18 -13.42
N ASP A 768 -12.42 0.67 -13.39
CA ASP A 768 -11.98 1.36 -14.58
C ASP A 768 -11.46 0.29 -15.56
N GLY A 769 -12.27 -0.03 -16.59
CA GLY A 769 -12.18 -1.26 -17.39
C GLY A 769 -10.85 -1.55 -18.11
N ALA A 770 -10.85 -2.58 -18.97
CA ALA A 770 -9.64 -3.02 -19.68
C ALA A 770 -8.95 -1.87 -20.44
N SER A 771 -7.67 -1.63 -20.13
CA SER A 771 -6.81 -0.60 -20.73
C SER A 771 -6.38 -0.94 -22.15
#